data_AF-J2V380-F1
#
_entry.id   AF-J2V380-F1
#
_cell.length_a   1.000
_cell.length_b   1.000
_cell.length_c   1.000
_cell.angle_alpha   90.00
_cell.angle_beta   90.00
_cell.angle_gamma   90.00
#
_symmetry.space_group_name_H-M   'P 1'
#
loop_
_entity.id
_entity.type
_entity.pdbx_description
1 polymer ?
#
loop_
_entity_poly.entity_id
_entity_poly.type
_entity_poly.pdbx_seq_one_letter_code
_entity_poly.pdbx_strand_id
1 'polypeptide(L)'
;MTSNVKIETIDPVVYLCYGAKDARSHRLTFVGQADSPWIGQSVSLNALGTFPVSTVPAIGLYQPFPLDGGEWTISCPDDGEPASFVGQLQSEFTAVPYPISFELGHYLRELLGKRNPIGAPLINEEVTAEVQVVSAYTQKLLKDVEVHWFVGGKPAGPKKTNDLGWSTFSHTFTTDGEQSITAKVFNLYDSTWVEHGFPIMVYTESPWKQAEFKVNDVLVAWRSPVLLRRGQANEVTVKVEPTIAKTLRLALINEEGLNIVAVPADTVWQQPDPVSGEFKWTITSNEQKSGRVRLVIYSQEVAQPWEHDCRVLSGNLADEVKVLVNGEPVALDSNFFFRRKPRFFTLLPKEGRSVIEGLAVTLTYVITSGLDPADLESGYDFGLPTLDHRWNVIGSNKSGTFQLIFTCQGIAVPLTLALNTLLSTDLNDEADVRIGGVEIPAEGRVFFRGEAQTLTVVAKPGSPLGRLPLALRWIKGVGPEEFTCVPALGIYTEGRSWSIIGPADKSGTFQFELVGEGMSTPIKLPECILLSSNLADEADIKIDGQNITADGVAFLRKKTRKIQLVAKSTSPIDMLPLMMKCEIVSGIPPGTIKSTPAFGSETLSREWEVGCVSSGEGLFRLEVSYPLQSGSLYIDCRQIDIWYSVAGKSIELVDGVGSARVRNWGQHIFLAGFSGSAVERVIQVKKLDGMMLVEPGLPLVKIVGPGKILKLDMSANRYAGTNRFAFKFADFNDYADYTDFIDILVED
;
A
#
# COMPACT_ATOMS: atom_id res chain seq x y z
N MET A 1 15.91 -21.20 -46.55
CA MET A 1 14.92 -20.92 -47.60
C MET A 1 15.41 -19.69 -48.35
N THR A 2 15.36 -19.67 -49.68
CA THR A 2 15.89 -18.54 -50.47
C THR A 2 14.73 -17.68 -50.96
N SER A 3 14.35 -16.65 -50.19
CA SER A 3 13.34 -15.68 -50.59
C SER A 3 14.05 -14.46 -51.17
N ASN A 4 13.98 -14.33 -52.51
CA ASN A 4 14.51 -13.16 -53.21
C ASN A 4 13.43 -12.08 -53.19
N VAL A 5 13.55 -11.11 -52.28
CA VAL A 5 12.65 -9.94 -52.27
C VAL A 5 13.05 -9.02 -53.42
N LYS A 6 12.41 -9.23 -54.57
CA LYS A 6 12.46 -8.31 -55.72
C LYS A 6 11.48 -7.16 -55.51
N ILE A 7 11.99 -5.94 -55.58
CA ILE A 7 11.19 -4.72 -55.52
C ILE A 7 11.04 -4.18 -56.95
N GLU A 8 9.82 -4.27 -57.49
CA GLU A 8 9.44 -3.74 -58.81
C GLU A 8 8.27 -2.72 -58.71
N THR A 9 7.85 -2.36 -57.48
CA THR A 9 6.71 -1.47 -57.19
C THR A 9 7.09 -0.16 -56.52
N ILE A 10 6.26 0.86 -56.72
CA ILE A 10 6.31 2.17 -56.05
C ILE A 10 5.84 2.00 -54.59
N ASP A 11 6.47 2.73 -53.67
CA ASP A 11 6.28 2.70 -52.21
C ASP A 11 6.20 1.30 -51.56
N PRO A 12 7.26 0.48 -51.68
CA PRO A 12 7.30 -0.89 -51.19
C PRO A 12 7.63 -0.96 -49.69
N VAL A 13 6.76 -1.58 -48.89
CA VAL A 13 7.06 -1.96 -47.50
C VAL A 13 7.78 -3.31 -47.48
N VAL A 14 8.96 -3.36 -46.88
CA VAL A 14 9.79 -4.57 -46.78
C VAL A 14 9.57 -5.24 -45.42
N TYR A 15 8.84 -6.35 -45.43
CA TYR A 15 8.60 -7.17 -44.25
C TYR A 15 9.80 -8.07 -43.94
N LEU A 16 10.28 -8.03 -42.70
CA LEU A 16 11.41 -8.80 -42.17
C LEU A 16 10.96 -9.63 -40.96
N CYS A 17 11.59 -10.78 -40.73
CA CYS A 17 11.23 -11.72 -39.68
C CYS A 17 12.31 -11.80 -38.59
N TYR A 18 11.89 -11.75 -37.33
CA TYR A 18 12.72 -12.16 -36.20
C TYR A 18 13.21 -13.61 -36.38
N GLY A 19 14.42 -13.91 -35.93
CA GLY A 19 15.10 -15.20 -36.10
C GLY A 19 15.70 -15.47 -37.48
N ALA A 20 15.59 -14.53 -38.43
CA ALA A 20 16.24 -14.59 -39.73
C ALA A 20 17.72 -14.17 -39.61
N LYS A 21 18.59 -15.14 -39.32
CA LYS A 21 20.04 -14.96 -39.15
C LYS A 21 20.84 -16.10 -39.77
N ASP A 22 22.15 -15.93 -39.88
CA ASP A 22 23.11 -16.89 -40.43
C ASP A 22 22.68 -17.41 -41.82
N ALA A 23 22.61 -18.73 -42.02
CA ALA A 23 22.12 -19.35 -43.26
C ALA A 23 20.61 -19.12 -43.54
N ARG A 24 19.91 -18.36 -42.69
CA ARG A 24 18.50 -17.95 -42.85
C ARG A 24 18.31 -16.43 -42.81
N SER A 25 19.38 -15.62 -42.92
CA SER A 25 19.24 -14.18 -43.11
C SER A 25 18.47 -13.86 -44.39
N HIS A 26 17.73 -12.76 -44.40
CA HIS A 26 16.99 -12.30 -45.58
C HIS A 26 17.95 -11.82 -46.68
N ARG A 27 17.52 -11.88 -47.94
CA ARG A 27 18.21 -11.23 -49.07
C ARG A 27 17.29 -10.19 -49.69
N LEU A 28 17.78 -8.97 -49.75
CA LEU A 28 17.09 -7.82 -50.32
C LEU A 28 17.87 -7.31 -51.52
N THR A 29 17.29 -7.42 -52.70
CA THR A 29 17.96 -7.04 -53.96
C THR A 29 17.25 -5.84 -54.57
N PHE A 30 17.94 -4.70 -54.61
CA PHE A 30 17.45 -3.51 -55.30
C PHE A 30 17.92 -3.56 -56.76
N VAL A 31 16.98 -3.52 -57.69
CA VAL A 31 17.25 -3.58 -59.14
C VAL A 31 16.87 -2.25 -59.76
N GLY A 32 17.77 -1.64 -60.53
CA GLY A 32 17.46 -0.42 -61.29
C GLY A 32 16.57 -0.71 -62.50
N GLN A 33 15.76 0.26 -62.91
CA GLN A 33 15.22 0.26 -64.28
C GLN A 33 16.38 0.28 -65.29
N ALA A 34 16.23 -0.32 -66.47
CA ALA A 34 17.35 -0.61 -67.39
C ALA A 34 18.11 0.63 -67.91
N ASP A 35 17.50 1.81 -67.82
CA ASP A 35 18.02 3.13 -68.16
C ASP A 35 18.36 3.99 -66.91
N SER A 36 18.31 3.41 -65.72
CA SER A 36 18.58 4.10 -64.45
C SER A 36 20.01 4.68 -64.41
N PRO A 37 20.16 5.97 -64.08
CA PRO A 37 21.48 6.61 -64.01
C PRO A 37 22.35 6.09 -62.87
N TRP A 38 21.82 5.24 -61.97
CA TRP A 38 22.59 4.60 -60.89
C TRP A 38 23.29 3.31 -61.34
N ILE A 39 22.95 2.74 -62.51
CA ILE A 39 23.61 1.51 -63.01
C ILE A 39 25.08 1.82 -63.35
N GLY A 40 25.98 1.02 -62.82
CA GLY A 40 27.43 1.21 -62.93
C GLY A 40 28.02 2.22 -61.93
N GLN A 41 27.19 2.83 -61.08
CA GLN A 41 27.64 3.60 -59.90
C GLN A 41 27.76 2.69 -58.67
N SER A 42 28.24 3.26 -57.57
CA SER A 42 28.19 2.66 -56.23
C SER A 42 26.98 3.16 -55.45
N VAL A 43 26.34 2.27 -54.69
CA VAL A 43 25.20 2.57 -53.80
C VAL A 43 25.42 2.04 -52.39
N SER A 44 24.82 2.70 -51.39
CA SER A 44 24.82 2.26 -49.99
C SER A 44 23.40 2.27 -49.42
N LEU A 45 23.10 1.31 -48.55
CA LEU A 45 21.90 1.33 -47.71
C LEU A 45 22.24 2.08 -46.41
N ASN A 46 21.46 3.10 -46.09
CA ASN A 46 21.66 3.96 -44.92
C ASN A 46 20.46 3.90 -43.98
N ALA A 47 20.67 4.15 -42.70
CA ALA A 47 19.61 4.19 -41.68
C ALA A 47 19.04 5.60 -41.51
N LEU A 48 17.72 5.75 -41.46
CA LEU A 48 17.05 7.00 -41.08
C LEU A 48 16.67 6.96 -39.59
N GLY A 49 17.69 6.99 -38.71
CA GLY A 49 17.54 6.84 -37.27
C GLY A 49 17.85 5.42 -36.80
N THR A 50 17.02 4.87 -35.90
CA THR A 50 17.22 3.52 -35.34
C THR A 50 16.99 2.44 -36.40
N PHE A 51 17.97 1.56 -36.58
CA PHE A 51 17.91 0.43 -37.53
C PHE A 51 18.13 -0.88 -36.75
N PRO A 52 17.07 -1.63 -36.39
CA PRO A 52 17.13 -2.75 -35.43
C PRO A 52 17.64 -4.07 -36.05
N VAL A 53 18.28 -4.02 -37.22
CA VAL A 53 18.79 -5.19 -37.96
C VAL A 53 20.22 -4.92 -38.43
N SER A 54 20.99 -5.99 -38.68
CA SER A 54 22.35 -5.89 -39.21
C SER A 54 22.40 -6.26 -40.68
N THR A 55 23.29 -5.63 -41.46
CA THR A 55 23.35 -5.80 -42.92
C THR A 55 24.76 -6.15 -43.40
N VAL A 56 24.84 -6.91 -44.49
CA VAL A 56 26.08 -7.17 -45.25
C VAL A 56 25.78 -6.89 -46.74
N PRO A 57 26.35 -5.85 -47.37
CA PRO A 57 27.28 -4.86 -46.80
C PRO A 57 26.70 -4.07 -45.62
N ALA A 58 27.61 -3.56 -44.77
CA ALA A 58 27.23 -2.75 -43.61
C ALA A 58 26.55 -1.43 -44.01
N ILE A 59 25.76 -0.87 -43.10
CA ILE A 59 25.06 0.40 -43.29
C ILE A 59 26.07 1.51 -43.61
N GLY A 60 25.82 2.28 -44.67
CA GLY A 60 26.70 3.34 -45.18
C GLY A 60 27.94 2.86 -45.95
N LEU A 61 28.15 1.54 -46.09
CA LEU A 61 29.19 1.02 -46.97
C LEU A 61 28.66 0.95 -48.41
N TYR A 62 29.39 1.59 -49.33
CA TYR A 62 29.07 1.57 -50.75
C TYR A 62 29.49 0.24 -51.42
N GLN A 63 28.63 -0.27 -52.29
CA GLN A 63 28.90 -1.40 -53.19
C GLN A 63 28.51 -1.08 -54.64
N PRO A 64 29.09 -1.74 -55.66
CA PRO A 64 28.69 -1.55 -57.05
C PRO A 64 27.22 -1.87 -57.30
N PHE A 65 26.58 -1.14 -58.22
CA PHE A 65 25.20 -1.34 -58.65
C PHE A 65 25.16 -1.82 -60.12
N PRO A 66 25.29 -3.15 -60.37
CA PRO A 66 25.21 -3.70 -61.72
C PRO A 66 23.76 -3.75 -62.22
N LEU A 67 23.57 -4.14 -63.48
CA LEU A 67 22.26 -4.21 -64.15
C LEU A 67 21.30 -5.23 -63.48
N ASP A 68 21.84 -6.27 -62.86
CA ASP A 68 21.12 -7.28 -62.06
C ASP A 68 20.85 -6.86 -60.60
N GLY A 69 21.36 -5.69 -60.18
CA GLY A 69 21.04 -5.04 -58.91
C GLY A 69 22.08 -5.22 -57.80
N GLY A 70 21.91 -4.45 -56.72
CA GLY A 70 22.70 -4.56 -55.50
C GLY A 70 21.96 -5.39 -54.44
N GLU A 71 22.63 -6.38 -53.84
CA GLU A 71 22.05 -7.23 -52.79
C GLU A 71 22.59 -6.87 -51.41
N TRP A 72 21.70 -6.88 -50.41
CA TRP A 72 22.05 -6.88 -48.98
C TRP A 72 21.53 -8.16 -48.34
N THR A 73 22.41 -8.86 -47.63
CA THR A 73 22.01 -9.86 -46.63
C THR A 73 21.62 -9.14 -45.35
N ILE A 74 20.43 -9.40 -44.81
CA ILE A 74 19.91 -8.75 -43.60
C ILE A 74 19.70 -9.81 -42.51
N SER A 75 20.40 -9.66 -41.39
CA SER A 75 20.28 -10.53 -40.21
C SER A 75 19.54 -9.80 -39.10
N CYS A 76 18.39 -10.35 -38.71
CA CYS A 76 17.47 -9.80 -37.71
C CYS A 76 17.76 -10.34 -36.30
N PRO A 77 17.31 -9.65 -35.23
CA PRO A 77 17.34 -10.17 -33.86
C PRO A 77 16.57 -11.49 -33.73
N ASP A 78 16.81 -12.24 -32.66
CA ASP A 78 16.12 -13.52 -32.43
C ASP A 78 14.63 -13.36 -32.09
N ASP A 79 14.25 -12.29 -31.38
CA ASP A 79 12.85 -12.00 -31.04
C ASP A 79 12.62 -10.51 -30.72
N GLY A 80 11.36 -10.07 -30.70
CA GLY A 80 10.95 -8.72 -30.28
C GLY A 80 9.47 -8.41 -30.52
N GLU A 81 9.09 -7.17 -30.21
CA GLU A 81 7.78 -6.58 -30.57
C GLU A 81 7.81 -5.99 -31.99
N PRO A 82 6.68 -5.94 -32.73
CA PRO A 82 6.64 -5.40 -34.08
C PRO A 82 7.23 -3.97 -34.19
N ALA A 83 8.13 -3.76 -35.15
CA ALA A 83 8.91 -2.53 -35.26
C ALA A 83 8.99 -2.01 -36.70
N SER A 84 8.36 -0.87 -36.94
CA SER A 84 8.51 -0.05 -38.15
C SER A 84 9.81 0.76 -38.11
N PHE A 85 10.58 0.79 -39.19
CA PHE A 85 11.75 1.68 -39.34
C PHE A 85 12.01 2.03 -40.80
N VAL A 86 12.87 3.03 -41.05
CA VAL A 86 13.14 3.53 -42.41
C VAL A 86 14.63 3.42 -42.71
N GLY A 87 14.94 2.83 -43.86
CA GLY A 87 16.25 2.95 -44.52
C GLY A 87 16.17 3.88 -45.72
N GLN A 88 17.32 4.20 -46.31
CA GLN A 88 17.38 4.89 -47.60
C GLN A 88 18.49 4.29 -48.47
N LEU A 89 18.19 4.03 -49.75
CA LEU A 89 19.18 3.64 -50.75
C LEU A 89 19.77 4.92 -51.36
N GLN A 90 21.09 5.04 -51.35
CA GLN A 90 21.81 6.27 -51.68
C GLN A 90 22.95 5.98 -52.65
N SER A 91 22.95 6.67 -53.80
CA SER A 91 24.10 6.73 -54.73
C SER A 91 25.28 7.49 -54.09
N GLU A 92 26.50 7.19 -54.54
CA GLU A 92 27.71 7.94 -54.15
C GLU A 92 27.72 9.41 -54.65
N PHE A 93 26.80 9.76 -55.55
CA PHE A 93 26.60 11.11 -56.09
C PHE A 93 25.40 11.84 -55.44
N THR A 94 25.20 13.11 -55.80
CA THR A 94 24.20 14.02 -55.21
C THR A 94 22.74 13.73 -55.65
N ALA A 95 22.38 12.47 -55.86
CA ALA A 95 21.00 12.06 -56.07
C ALA A 95 20.23 12.10 -54.74
N VAL A 96 18.92 12.36 -54.78
CA VAL A 96 18.06 12.26 -53.59
C VAL A 96 18.00 10.79 -53.15
N PRO A 97 18.31 10.46 -51.88
CA PRO A 97 18.20 9.08 -51.39
C PRO A 97 16.76 8.56 -51.51
N TYR A 98 16.61 7.31 -51.91
CA TYR A 98 15.30 6.65 -52.04
C TYR A 98 14.90 6.01 -50.71
N PRO A 99 13.85 6.49 -50.01
CA PRO A 99 13.43 5.96 -48.72
C PRO A 99 12.74 4.59 -48.87
N ILE A 100 12.97 3.71 -47.91
CA ILE A 100 12.43 2.34 -47.87
C ILE A 100 11.85 2.10 -46.49
N SER A 101 10.56 1.78 -46.42
CA SER A 101 9.88 1.39 -45.19
C SER A 101 10.13 -0.07 -44.89
N PHE A 102 10.56 -0.38 -43.67
CA PHE A 102 10.77 -1.73 -43.16
C PHE A 102 9.84 -2.03 -41.99
N GLU A 103 9.31 -3.25 -41.95
CA GLU A 103 8.47 -3.77 -40.87
C GLU A 103 9.13 -5.06 -40.35
N LEU A 104 9.55 -5.09 -39.09
CA LEU A 104 10.17 -6.26 -38.45
C LEU A 104 9.21 -6.91 -37.44
N GLY A 105 9.00 -8.23 -37.57
CA GLY A 105 8.03 -8.97 -36.75
C GLY A 105 8.02 -10.47 -37.03
N HIS A 106 6.84 -11.08 -37.01
CA HIS A 106 6.64 -12.50 -37.37
C HIS A 106 5.68 -12.63 -38.56
N TYR A 107 6.15 -12.20 -39.73
CA TYR A 107 5.32 -12.05 -40.94
C TYR A 107 5.32 -13.26 -41.88
N LEU A 108 6.28 -14.19 -41.73
CA LEU A 108 6.23 -15.53 -42.32
C LEU A 108 5.79 -16.53 -41.23
N ARG A 109 4.68 -17.21 -41.50
CA ARG A 109 3.90 -17.98 -40.51
C ARG A 109 3.61 -19.39 -41.01
N GLU A 110 3.56 -20.34 -40.09
CA GLU A 110 3.30 -21.76 -40.34
C GLU A 110 2.17 -22.27 -39.43
N LEU A 111 1.49 -23.33 -39.88
CA LEU A 111 0.54 -24.08 -39.04
C LEU A 111 1.24 -25.31 -38.46
N LEU A 112 1.67 -25.20 -37.20
CA LEU A 112 2.34 -26.26 -36.44
C LEU A 112 1.30 -27.31 -36.00
N GLY A 113 0.65 -27.04 -34.87
CA GLY A 113 -0.45 -27.85 -34.33
C GLY A 113 -1.74 -27.72 -35.16
N LYS A 114 -2.44 -28.84 -35.29
CA LYS A 114 -3.81 -28.93 -35.82
C LYS A 114 -4.59 -29.82 -34.86
N ARG A 115 -5.85 -29.49 -34.60
CA ARG A 115 -6.79 -30.39 -33.93
C ARG A 115 -8.00 -30.53 -34.83
N ASN A 116 -8.18 -31.76 -35.30
CA ASN A 116 -9.23 -32.07 -36.25
C ASN A 116 -10.60 -32.01 -35.58
N PRO A 117 -11.63 -31.46 -36.25
CA PRO A 117 -13.02 -31.70 -35.88
C PRO A 117 -13.33 -33.20 -35.95
N ILE A 118 -14.46 -33.59 -35.35
CA ILE A 118 -15.06 -34.91 -35.59
C ILE A 118 -15.29 -35.07 -37.10
N GLY A 119 -14.67 -36.06 -37.72
CA GLY A 119 -14.76 -36.30 -39.17
C GLY A 119 -16.10 -36.87 -39.63
N ALA A 120 -16.85 -37.51 -38.71
CA ALA A 120 -18.17 -38.09 -38.95
C ALA A 120 -19.27 -37.54 -37.98
N PRO A 121 -19.65 -36.26 -38.09
CA PRO A 121 -20.76 -35.67 -37.33
C PRO A 121 -22.12 -36.06 -37.91
N LEU A 122 -23.18 -35.86 -37.12
CA LEU A 122 -24.55 -35.86 -37.65
C LEU A 122 -25.00 -34.46 -38.07
N ILE A 123 -26.04 -34.41 -38.91
CA ILE A 123 -26.78 -33.17 -39.16
C ILE A 123 -27.21 -32.54 -37.81
N ASN A 124 -27.00 -31.24 -37.69
CA ASN A 124 -27.20 -30.42 -36.49
C ASN A 124 -26.28 -30.70 -35.29
N GLU A 125 -25.22 -31.52 -35.43
CA GLU A 125 -24.14 -31.58 -34.45
C GLU A 125 -23.10 -30.48 -34.74
N GLU A 126 -22.66 -29.76 -33.69
CA GLU A 126 -21.53 -28.83 -33.79
C GLU A 126 -20.21 -29.60 -33.83
N VAL A 127 -19.29 -29.15 -34.66
CA VAL A 127 -17.89 -29.60 -34.66
C VAL A 127 -16.93 -28.42 -34.55
N THR A 128 -15.86 -28.60 -33.79
CA THR A 128 -14.83 -27.57 -33.56
C THR A 128 -13.51 -27.97 -34.21
N ALA A 129 -12.95 -27.08 -35.04
CA ALA A 129 -11.63 -27.23 -35.63
C ALA A 129 -10.66 -26.21 -35.01
N GLU A 130 -9.40 -26.60 -34.79
CA GLU A 130 -8.37 -25.69 -34.27
C GLU A 130 -7.06 -25.77 -35.05
N VAL A 131 -6.39 -24.63 -35.22
CA VAL A 131 -5.03 -24.55 -35.79
C VAL A 131 -4.12 -23.65 -34.96
N GLN A 132 -2.85 -24.02 -34.86
CA GLN A 132 -1.83 -23.30 -34.11
C GLN A 132 -0.87 -22.57 -35.05
N VAL A 133 -0.84 -21.24 -34.97
CA VAL A 133 0.02 -20.38 -35.80
C VAL A 133 1.34 -20.09 -35.09
N VAL A 134 2.44 -20.32 -35.78
CA VAL A 134 3.80 -20.04 -35.30
C VAL A 134 4.59 -19.22 -36.31
N SER A 135 5.67 -18.55 -35.88
CA SER A 135 6.64 -17.96 -36.80
C SER A 135 7.50 -19.05 -37.43
N ALA A 136 7.63 -19.07 -38.76
CA ALA A 136 8.48 -20.04 -39.46
C ALA A 136 9.95 -20.00 -38.99
N TYR A 137 10.45 -18.80 -38.69
CA TYR A 137 11.84 -18.58 -38.29
C TYR A 137 12.12 -19.01 -36.84
N THR A 138 11.30 -18.62 -35.87
CA THR A 138 11.58 -18.86 -34.44
C THR A 138 10.79 -20.00 -33.83
N GLN A 139 9.75 -20.51 -34.52
CA GLN A 139 8.73 -21.42 -33.99
C GLN A 139 7.99 -20.86 -32.75
N LYS A 140 8.11 -19.55 -32.49
CA LYS A 140 7.35 -18.82 -31.45
C LYS A 140 5.86 -18.86 -31.77
N LEU A 141 5.05 -19.16 -30.75
CA LEU A 141 3.59 -19.14 -30.81
C LEU A 141 3.11 -17.70 -31.00
N LEU A 142 2.22 -17.45 -31.97
CA LEU A 142 1.82 -16.08 -32.33
C LEU A 142 0.39 -15.78 -31.85
N LYS A 143 0.29 -14.85 -30.90
CA LYS A 143 -0.97 -14.28 -30.41
C LYS A 143 -1.59 -13.30 -31.41
N ASP A 144 -2.91 -13.11 -31.35
CA ASP A 144 -3.70 -12.08 -32.06
C ASP A 144 -3.65 -12.12 -33.60
N VAL A 145 -3.11 -13.20 -34.19
CA VAL A 145 -3.07 -13.43 -35.64
C VAL A 145 -4.43 -13.90 -36.16
N GLU A 146 -4.90 -13.28 -37.25
CA GLU A 146 -6.19 -13.60 -37.85
C GLU A 146 -6.14 -14.82 -38.78
N VAL A 147 -6.68 -15.93 -38.30
CA VAL A 147 -6.96 -17.12 -39.11
C VAL A 147 -8.32 -16.93 -39.79
N HIS A 148 -8.32 -16.95 -41.11
CA HIS A 148 -9.52 -16.81 -41.94
C HIS A 148 -10.16 -18.19 -42.17
N TRP A 149 -11.39 -18.38 -41.69
CA TRP A 149 -12.09 -19.65 -41.77
C TRP A 149 -13.08 -19.69 -42.93
N PHE A 150 -13.21 -20.86 -43.55
CA PHE A 150 -14.11 -21.15 -44.66
C PHE A 150 -14.88 -22.45 -44.38
N VAL A 151 -16.13 -22.53 -44.86
CA VAL A 151 -16.95 -23.76 -44.83
C VAL A 151 -17.50 -24.03 -46.22
N GLY A 152 -17.25 -25.24 -46.76
CA GLY A 152 -17.65 -25.59 -48.13
C GLY A 152 -17.13 -24.59 -49.19
N GLY A 153 -15.92 -24.06 -48.98
CA GLY A 153 -15.30 -23.01 -49.80
C GLY A 153 -15.82 -21.58 -49.60
N LYS A 154 -16.86 -21.35 -48.78
CA LYS A 154 -17.43 -20.02 -48.51
C LYS A 154 -16.79 -19.40 -47.26
N PRO A 155 -16.45 -18.09 -47.23
CA PRO A 155 -15.91 -17.45 -46.04
C PRO A 155 -16.87 -17.49 -44.84
N ALA A 156 -16.35 -17.81 -43.66
CA ALA A 156 -17.06 -17.82 -42.38
C ALA A 156 -16.53 -16.75 -41.40
N GLY A 157 -15.54 -15.96 -41.82
CA GLY A 157 -14.95 -14.85 -41.06
C GLY A 157 -13.62 -15.19 -40.36
N PRO A 158 -12.85 -14.17 -39.95
CA PRO A 158 -11.60 -14.38 -39.22
C PRO A 158 -11.85 -14.74 -37.74
N LYS A 159 -10.94 -15.51 -37.17
CA LYS A 159 -10.79 -15.77 -35.73
C LYS A 159 -9.33 -15.54 -35.34
N LYS A 160 -9.11 -14.81 -34.24
CA LYS A 160 -7.76 -14.53 -33.76
C LYS A 160 -7.18 -15.69 -32.95
N THR A 161 -5.87 -15.82 -32.98
CA THR A 161 -5.14 -16.73 -32.11
C THR A 161 -5.03 -16.23 -30.68
N ASN A 162 -5.09 -17.14 -29.72
CA ASN A 162 -4.83 -16.87 -28.31
C ASN A 162 -3.31 -16.83 -28.00
N ASP A 163 -2.96 -16.60 -26.73
CA ASP A 163 -1.59 -16.52 -26.20
C ASP A 163 -0.73 -17.78 -26.48
N LEU A 164 -1.37 -18.90 -26.83
CA LEU A 164 -0.75 -20.18 -27.15
C LEU A 164 -0.71 -20.44 -28.67
N GLY A 165 -1.00 -19.43 -29.49
CA GLY A 165 -1.02 -19.49 -30.94
C GLY A 165 -2.25 -20.19 -31.54
N TRP A 166 -3.20 -20.68 -30.73
CA TRP A 166 -4.35 -21.43 -31.21
C TRP A 166 -5.50 -20.51 -31.62
N SER A 167 -6.05 -20.72 -32.82
CA SER A 167 -7.35 -20.21 -33.25
C SER A 167 -8.35 -21.36 -33.35
N THR A 168 -9.56 -21.12 -32.88
CA THR A 168 -10.62 -22.12 -32.69
C THR A 168 -11.88 -21.69 -33.44
N PHE A 169 -12.52 -22.62 -34.16
CA PHE A 169 -13.71 -22.36 -34.96
C PHE A 169 -14.71 -23.53 -34.89
N SER A 170 -15.91 -23.23 -34.39
CA SER A 170 -17.05 -24.16 -34.38
C SER A 170 -18.00 -23.93 -35.56
N HIS A 171 -18.57 -25.01 -36.10
CA HIS A 171 -19.63 -24.97 -37.10
C HIS A 171 -20.59 -26.16 -36.98
N THR A 172 -21.84 -25.95 -37.40
CA THR A 172 -22.93 -26.95 -37.34
C THR A 172 -23.51 -27.16 -38.73
N PHE A 173 -23.36 -28.38 -39.27
CA PHE A 173 -23.80 -28.71 -40.63
C PHE A 173 -25.28 -29.09 -40.69
N THR A 174 -26.00 -28.58 -41.69
CA THR A 174 -27.45 -28.78 -41.87
C THR A 174 -27.81 -29.74 -43.02
N THR A 175 -26.81 -30.28 -43.72
CA THR A 175 -26.93 -31.21 -44.86
C THR A 175 -25.91 -32.34 -44.74
N ASP A 176 -26.28 -33.54 -45.16
CA ASP A 176 -25.40 -34.71 -45.24
C ASP A 176 -24.42 -34.65 -46.43
N GLY A 177 -23.52 -35.64 -46.48
CA GLY A 177 -22.51 -35.80 -47.52
C GLY A 177 -21.16 -35.13 -47.22
N GLU A 178 -20.34 -35.00 -48.24
CA GLU A 178 -18.99 -34.42 -48.15
C GLU A 178 -19.03 -32.91 -47.88
N GLN A 179 -18.32 -32.50 -46.83
CA GLN A 179 -18.19 -31.13 -46.37
C GLN A 179 -16.72 -30.83 -46.03
N SER A 180 -16.40 -29.56 -45.82
CA SER A 180 -15.07 -29.15 -45.37
C SER A 180 -15.10 -27.87 -44.55
N ILE A 181 -14.19 -27.78 -43.59
CA ILE A 181 -13.77 -26.54 -42.93
C ILE A 181 -12.32 -26.26 -43.39
N THR A 182 -11.98 -25.03 -43.76
CA THR A 182 -10.62 -24.66 -44.14
C THR A 182 -10.15 -23.45 -43.35
N ALA A 183 -9.00 -23.56 -42.69
CA ALA A 183 -8.29 -22.46 -42.05
C ALA A 183 -7.23 -21.89 -43.00
N LYS A 184 -7.13 -20.57 -43.13
CA LYS A 184 -6.09 -19.88 -43.91
C LYS A 184 -5.43 -18.76 -43.10
N VAL A 185 -4.11 -18.60 -43.23
CA VAL A 185 -3.32 -17.55 -42.58
C VAL A 185 -2.53 -16.80 -43.63
N PHE A 186 -2.61 -15.47 -43.61
CA PHE A 186 -1.89 -14.61 -44.54
C PHE A 186 -0.46 -14.32 -44.04
N ASN A 187 0.51 -14.44 -44.95
CA ASN A 187 1.91 -14.09 -44.75
C ASN A 187 2.18 -12.73 -45.36
N LEU A 188 2.38 -11.71 -44.51
CA LEU A 188 2.80 -10.37 -44.98
C LEU A 188 4.22 -10.39 -45.57
N TYR A 189 5.04 -11.39 -45.22
CA TYR A 189 6.42 -11.52 -45.70
C TYR A 189 6.56 -11.66 -47.22
N ASP A 190 5.70 -12.47 -47.84
CA ASP A 190 5.76 -12.85 -49.26
C ASP A 190 4.39 -12.75 -49.97
N SER A 191 3.38 -12.19 -49.28
CA SER A 191 1.97 -12.14 -49.72
C SER A 191 1.33 -13.50 -50.03
N THR A 192 1.85 -14.58 -49.45
CA THR A 192 1.26 -15.93 -49.60
C THR A 192 0.18 -16.22 -48.56
N TRP A 193 -0.56 -17.30 -48.78
CA TRP A 193 -1.44 -17.91 -47.78
C TRP A 193 -0.92 -19.31 -47.42
N VAL A 194 -0.84 -19.59 -46.13
CA VAL A 194 -0.72 -20.95 -45.59
C VAL A 194 -2.12 -21.44 -45.22
N GLU A 195 -2.50 -22.64 -45.63
CA GLU A 195 -3.85 -23.18 -45.40
C GLU A 195 -3.86 -24.65 -44.97
N HIS A 196 -4.95 -25.05 -44.31
CA HIS A 196 -5.23 -26.42 -43.93
C HIS A 196 -6.74 -26.70 -44.01
N GLY A 197 -7.10 -27.75 -44.75
CA GLY A 197 -8.47 -28.21 -44.91
C GLY A 197 -8.75 -29.45 -44.06
N PHE A 198 -9.89 -29.41 -43.36
CA PHE A 198 -10.45 -30.50 -42.58
C PHE A 198 -11.61 -31.11 -43.39
N PRO A 199 -11.43 -32.28 -44.04
CA PRO A 199 -12.52 -32.98 -44.73
C PRO A 199 -13.46 -33.64 -43.71
N ILE A 200 -14.77 -33.55 -43.96
CA ILE A 200 -15.82 -34.01 -43.04
C ILE A 200 -16.88 -34.74 -43.87
N MET A 201 -17.37 -35.88 -43.38
CA MET A 201 -18.51 -36.60 -43.95
C MET A 201 -19.69 -36.47 -42.98
N VAL A 202 -20.70 -35.69 -43.34
CA VAL A 202 -21.88 -35.47 -42.47
C VAL A 202 -22.93 -36.54 -42.76
N TYR A 203 -23.54 -37.09 -41.72
CA TYR A 203 -24.54 -38.15 -41.83
C TYR A 203 -25.89 -37.73 -41.24
N THR A 204 -27.00 -38.21 -41.80
CA THR A 204 -28.35 -37.95 -41.26
C THR A 204 -28.61 -38.73 -39.96
N GLU A 205 -28.04 -39.93 -39.83
CA GLU A 205 -28.17 -40.81 -38.66
C GLU A 205 -26.88 -41.61 -38.40
N SER A 206 -26.82 -42.34 -37.28
CA SER A 206 -25.69 -43.21 -36.94
C SER A 206 -26.17 -44.50 -36.28
N PRO A 207 -25.70 -45.69 -36.73
CA PRO A 207 -25.98 -46.95 -36.04
C PRO A 207 -25.28 -47.01 -34.67
N TRP A 208 -24.20 -46.25 -34.47
CA TRP A 208 -23.44 -46.21 -33.21
C TRP A 208 -24.23 -45.63 -32.03
N LYS A 209 -25.36 -44.96 -32.28
CA LYS A 209 -26.29 -44.54 -31.20
C LYS A 209 -26.95 -45.70 -30.45
N GLN A 210 -26.81 -46.95 -30.94
CA GLN A 210 -27.26 -48.18 -30.28
C GLN A 210 -26.12 -48.91 -29.54
N ALA A 211 -24.90 -48.38 -29.55
CA ALA A 211 -23.74 -48.98 -28.89
C ALA A 211 -23.44 -48.31 -27.54
N GLU A 212 -22.96 -49.10 -26.57
CA GLU A 212 -22.37 -48.59 -25.34
C GLU A 212 -20.86 -48.38 -25.54
N PHE A 213 -20.33 -47.22 -25.18
CA PHE A 213 -18.89 -46.95 -25.07
C PHE A 213 -18.57 -46.60 -23.62
N LYS A 214 -17.69 -47.37 -22.98
CA LYS A 214 -17.30 -47.17 -21.56
C LYS A 214 -15.81 -46.95 -21.44
N VAL A 215 -15.41 -46.15 -20.44
CA VAL A 215 -14.03 -46.00 -20.02
C VAL A 215 -13.93 -46.16 -18.51
N ASN A 216 -13.11 -47.11 -18.05
CA ASN A 216 -13.00 -47.50 -16.65
C ASN A 216 -14.39 -47.78 -16.02
N ASP A 217 -15.17 -48.64 -16.70
CA ASP A 217 -16.59 -48.98 -16.45
C ASP A 217 -17.62 -47.83 -16.53
N VAL A 218 -17.18 -46.57 -16.69
CA VAL A 218 -18.09 -45.40 -16.81
C VAL A 218 -18.57 -45.26 -18.25
N LEU A 219 -19.88 -45.34 -18.47
CA LEU A 219 -20.53 -45.08 -19.76
C LEU A 219 -20.30 -43.61 -20.19
N VAL A 220 -19.76 -43.41 -21.39
CA VAL A 220 -19.58 -42.08 -22.00
C VAL A 220 -20.81 -41.74 -22.82
N ALA A 221 -21.45 -40.61 -22.50
CA ALA A 221 -22.60 -40.12 -23.26
C ALA A 221 -22.21 -39.67 -24.68
N TRP A 222 -23.15 -39.77 -25.62
CA TRP A 222 -22.95 -39.41 -27.02
C TRP A 222 -22.34 -38.00 -27.17
N ARG A 223 -21.25 -37.89 -27.94
CA ARG A 223 -20.42 -36.67 -28.16
C ARG A 223 -19.81 -36.03 -26.90
N SER A 224 -19.88 -36.66 -25.72
CA SER A 224 -19.11 -36.20 -24.56
C SER A 224 -17.61 -36.54 -24.71
N PRO A 225 -16.70 -35.68 -24.20
CA PRO A 225 -15.26 -35.94 -24.28
C PRO A 225 -14.87 -37.14 -23.43
N VAL A 226 -14.02 -38.01 -23.98
CA VAL A 226 -13.52 -39.23 -23.31
C VAL A 226 -12.34 -38.87 -22.40
N LEU A 227 -12.41 -39.24 -21.12
CA LEU A 227 -11.43 -38.83 -20.11
C LEU A 227 -10.55 -40.02 -19.69
N LEU A 228 -9.27 -39.98 -20.04
CA LEU A 228 -8.25 -40.97 -19.69
C LEU A 228 -7.33 -40.42 -18.59
N ARG A 229 -6.96 -41.28 -17.64
CA ARG A 229 -6.01 -40.96 -16.57
C ARG A 229 -4.57 -41.10 -17.06
N ARG A 230 -3.78 -40.03 -16.89
CA ARG A 230 -2.35 -39.96 -17.18
C ARG A 230 -1.57 -40.91 -16.25
N GLY A 231 -0.55 -41.59 -16.77
CA GLY A 231 0.29 -42.50 -15.98
C GLY A 231 -0.34 -43.83 -15.59
N GLN A 232 -1.60 -44.08 -15.98
CA GLN A 232 -2.36 -45.26 -15.60
C GLN A 232 -2.87 -46.02 -16.84
N ALA A 233 -3.14 -47.30 -16.66
CA ALA A 233 -3.92 -48.09 -17.61
C ALA A 233 -5.39 -47.69 -17.50
N ASN A 234 -6.04 -47.48 -18.65
CA ASN A 234 -7.47 -47.19 -18.75
C ASN A 234 -8.12 -48.31 -19.56
N GLU A 235 -9.14 -48.98 -19.01
CA GLU A 235 -9.94 -49.90 -19.82
C GLU A 235 -10.93 -49.10 -20.66
N VAL A 236 -11.04 -49.43 -21.95
CA VAL A 236 -12.02 -48.90 -22.89
C VAL A 236 -12.78 -50.07 -23.46
N THR A 237 -14.11 -50.07 -23.34
CA THR A 237 -14.97 -51.13 -23.89
C THR A 237 -16.04 -50.58 -24.81
N VAL A 238 -16.38 -51.36 -25.83
CA VAL A 238 -17.51 -51.14 -26.72
C VAL A 238 -18.42 -52.35 -26.68
N LYS A 239 -19.72 -52.13 -26.48
CA LYS A 239 -20.76 -53.15 -26.65
C LYS A 239 -21.73 -52.71 -27.74
N VAL A 240 -21.95 -53.58 -28.71
CA VAL A 240 -22.78 -53.30 -29.90
C VAL A 240 -23.39 -54.60 -30.41
N GLU A 241 -24.61 -54.54 -30.93
CA GLU A 241 -25.30 -55.72 -31.46
C GLU A 241 -24.59 -56.32 -32.68
N PRO A 242 -24.45 -57.66 -32.79
CA PRO A 242 -23.81 -58.33 -33.94
C PRO A 242 -24.51 -58.13 -35.29
N THR A 243 -25.67 -57.48 -35.32
CA THR A 243 -26.37 -57.01 -36.53
C THR A 243 -25.81 -55.69 -37.07
N ILE A 244 -25.19 -54.88 -36.21
CA ILE A 244 -24.54 -53.61 -36.56
C ILE A 244 -23.06 -53.86 -36.87
N ALA A 245 -22.32 -54.45 -35.94
CA ALA A 245 -20.89 -54.72 -36.09
C ALA A 245 -20.48 -56.04 -35.42
N LYS A 246 -19.57 -56.77 -36.06
CA LYS A 246 -19.06 -58.08 -35.60
C LYS A 246 -17.55 -58.05 -35.40
N THR A 247 -16.87 -57.15 -36.10
CA THR A 247 -15.42 -56.96 -36.01
C THR A 247 -15.10 -55.48 -35.82
N LEU A 248 -14.37 -55.14 -34.75
CA LEU A 248 -13.97 -53.77 -34.43
C LEU A 248 -12.45 -53.62 -34.33
N ARG A 249 -11.95 -52.43 -34.61
CA ARG A 249 -10.62 -51.96 -34.17
C ARG A 249 -10.73 -50.53 -33.64
N LEU A 250 -9.84 -50.18 -32.71
CA LEU A 250 -9.69 -48.83 -32.16
C LEU A 250 -8.41 -48.20 -32.71
N ALA A 251 -8.53 -47.11 -33.48
CA ALA A 251 -7.37 -46.27 -33.80
C ALA A 251 -7.17 -45.20 -32.72
N LEU A 252 -5.92 -45.01 -32.31
CA LEU A 252 -5.47 -44.02 -31.34
C LEU A 252 -4.69 -42.93 -32.09
N ILE A 253 -5.34 -41.81 -32.40
CA ILE A 253 -4.75 -40.72 -33.17
C ILE A 253 -4.12 -39.71 -32.19
N ASN A 254 -2.79 -39.61 -32.24
CA ASN A 254 -1.95 -38.92 -31.26
C ASN A 254 -1.23 -37.70 -31.88
N GLU A 255 -2.00 -36.70 -32.28
CA GLU A 255 -1.51 -35.49 -32.95
C GLU A 255 -0.66 -34.58 -32.03
N GLU A 256 -0.83 -34.67 -30.71
CA GLU A 256 -0.03 -33.89 -29.73
C GLU A 256 1.26 -34.60 -29.26
N GLY A 257 1.62 -35.76 -29.83
CA GLY A 257 2.88 -36.46 -29.53
C GLY A 257 3.02 -36.88 -28.07
N LEU A 258 1.97 -37.43 -27.48
CA LEU A 258 2.00 -38.02 -26.14
C LEU A 258 2.69 -39.38 -26.16
N ASN A 259 3.25 -39.82 -25.03
CA ASN A 259 3.68 -41.20 -24.87
C ASN A 259 2.49 -42.03 -24.37
N ILE A 260 1.72 -42.58 -25.32
CA ILE A 260 0.46 -43.29 -25.09
C ILE A 260 0.30 -44.44 -26.10
N VAL A 261 -0.18 -45.58 -25.64
CA VAL A 261 -0.38 -46.81 -26.43
C VAL A 261 -1.74 -47.45 -26.13
N ALA A 262 -2.33 -48.11 -27.13
CA ALA A 262 -3.50 -48.96 -26.98
C ALA A 262 -3.12 -50.43 -27.18
N VAL A 263 -3.73 -51.31 -26.38
CA VAL A 263 -3.54 -52.77 -26.44
C VAL A 263 -4.92 -53.46 -26.48
N PRO A 264 -5.24 -54.29 -27.49
CA PRO A 264 -4.47 -54.53 -28.71
C PRO A 264 -4.23 -53.28 -29.57
N ALA A 265 -3.23 -53.34 -30.44
CA ALA A 265 -2.80 -52.22 -31.26
C ALA A 265 -3.86 -51.80 -32.30
N ASP A 266 -3.72 -50.58 -32.81
CA ASP A 266 -4.64 -49.91 -33.76
C ASP A 266 -4.86 -50.61 -35.11
N THR A 267 -3.94 -51.49 -35.47
CA THR A 267 -3.98 -52.35 -36.66
C THR A 267 -4.71 -53.69 -36.43
N VAL A 268 -5.04 -54.02 -35.18
CA VAL A 268 -5.65 -55.31 -34.80
C VAL A 268 -7.17 -55.22 -34.84
N TRP A 269 -7.78 -55.96 -35.76
CA TRP A 269 -9.20 -56.26 -35.75
C TRP A 269 -9.51 -57.35 -34.71
N GLN A 270 -10.55 -57.13 -33.90
CA GLN A 270 -11.02 -58.03 -32.86
C GLN A 270 -12.46 -58.48 -33.11
N GLN A 271 -12.82 -59.65 -32.58
CA GLN A 271 -14.19 -60.07 -32.30
C GLN A 271 -14.54 -59.72 -30.83
N PRO A 272 -15.82 -59.63 -30.44
CA PRO A 272 -16.18 -59.35 -29.05
C PRO A 272 -15.83 -60.55 -28.16
N ASP A 273 -15.65 -60.30 -26.86
CA ASP A 273 -15.52 -61.36 -25.87
C ASP A 273 -16.75 -62.29 -25.90
N PRO A 274 -16.56 -63.62 -25.96
CA PRO A 274 -17.65 -64.58 -26.16
C PRO A 274 -18.58 -64.76 -24.94
N VAL A 275 -18.27 -64.12 -23.80
CA VAL A 275 -19.08 -64.18 -22.57
C VAL A 275 -19.76 -62.84 -22.28
N SER A 276 -19.07 -61.70 -22.38
CA SER A 276 -19.66 -60.37 -22.11
C SER A 276 -20.30 -59.74 -23.34
N GLY A 277 -19.88 -60.13 -24.55
CA GLY A 277 -20.26 -59.47 -25.81
C GLY A 277 -19.58 -58.12 -26.03
N GLU A 278 -18.51 -57.80 -25.29
CA GLU A 278 -17.79 -56.53 -25.36
C GLU A 278 -16.47 -56.66 -26.13
N PHE A 279 -16.14 -55.66 -26.95
CA PHE A 279 -14.80 -55.45 -27.46
C PHE A 279 -14.01 -54.63 -26.43
N LYS A 280 -12.76 -55.00 -26.14
CA LYS A 280 -11.95 -54.36 -25.09
C LYS A 280 -10.59 -53.90 -25.59
N TRP A 281 -10.13 -52.78 -25.03
CA TRP A 281 -8.79 -52.22 -25.18
C TRP A 281 -8.30 -51.67 -23.84
N THR A 282 -7.00 -51.72 -23.61
CA THR A 282 -6.31 -51.01 -22.52
C THR A 282 -5.47 -49.88 -23.10
N ILE A 283 -5.77 -48.64 -22.74
CA ILE A 283 -5.00 -47.46 -23.15
C ILE A 283 -4.13 -46.98 -21.99
N THR A 284 -2.81 -47.02 -22.17
CA THR A 284 -1.83 -46.64 -21.14
C THR A 284 -1.00 -45.46 -21.62
N SER A 285 -0.84 -44.45 -20.77
CA SER A 285 0.02 -43.28 -21.01
C SER A 285 1.08 -43.14 -19.93
N ASN A 286 2.19 -42.46 -20.22
CA ASN A 286 3.19 -42.15 -19.21
C ASN A 286 2.76 -40.98 -18.30
N GLU A 287 3.46 -40.79 -17.17
CA GLU A 287 3.12 -39.76 -16.17
C GLU A 287 3.47 -38.32 -16.58
N GLN A 288 4.15 -38.09 -17.70
CA GLN A 288 4.86 -36.83 -17.96
C GLN A 288 4.02 -35.73 -18.63
N LYS A 289 3.06 -36.09 -19.50
CA LYS A 289 2.38 -35.10 -20.36
C LYS A 289 0.89 -35.38 -20.51
N SER A 290 0.08 -34.43 -20.08
CA SER A 290 -1.34 -34.31 -20.41
C SER A 290 -1.54 -33.72 -21.80
N GLY A 291 -2.61 -34.09 -22.49
CA GLY A 291 -2.91 -33.60 -23.84
C GLY A 291 -4.22 -34.14 -24.42
N ARG A 292 -4.47 -33.84 -25.69
CA ARG A 292 -5.60 -34.34 -26.46
C ARG A 292 -5.17 -35.48 -27.40
N VAL A 293 -6.06 -36.46 -27.58
CA VAL A 293 -5.97 -37.52 -28.60
C VAL A 293 -7.37 -37.74 -29.19
N ARG A 294 -7.48 -38.47 -30.31
CA ARG A 294 -8.78 -38.97 -30.81
C ARG A 294 -8.81 -40.49 -30.74
N LEU A 295 -9.93 -41.03 -30.30
CA LEU A 295 -10.23 -42.47 -30.32
C LEU A 295 -11.24 -42.73 -31.43
N VAL A 296 -10.90 -43.60 -32.37
CA VAL A 296 -11.74 -43.88 -33.55
C VAL A 296 -12.03 -45.36 -33.65
N ILE A 297 -13.28 -45.75 -33.43
CA ILE A 297 -13.74 -47.12 -33.64
C ILE A 297 -14.10 -47.30 -35.12
N TYR A 298 -13.53 -48.32 -35.75
CA TYR A 298 -13.88 -48.78 -37.09
C TYR A 298 -14.52 -50.16 -37.01
N SER A 299 -15.47 -50.43 -37.91
CA SER A 299 -16.08 -51.75 -38.17
C SER A 299 -15.77 -52.18 -39.62
N GLN A 300 -15.83 -53.48 -39.91
CA GLN A 300 -15.82 -53.98 -41.31
C GLN A 300 -17.22 -53.99 -41.94
N GLU A 301 -18.25 -53.80 -41.11
CA GLU A 301 -19.67 -53.85 -41.46
C GLU A 301 -20.29 -52.44 -41.59
N VAL A 302 -19.75 -51.43 -40.90
CA VAL A 302 -20.22 -50.03 -40.90
C VAL A 302 -19.17 -49.09 -41.48
N ALA A 303 -19.54 -48.34 -42.53
CA ALA A 303 -18.65 -47.39 -43.21
C ALA A 303 -18.41 -46.08 -42.45
N GLN A 304 -19.35 -45.67 -41.57
CA GLN A 304 -19.18 -44.50 -40.70
C GLN A 304 -18.24 -44.86 -39.53
N PRO A 305 -17.12 -44.15 -39.31
CA PRO A 305 -16.32 -44.31 -38.11
C PRO A 305 -17.01 -43.70 -36.88
N TRP A 306 -16.81 -44.29 -35.69
CA TRP A 306 -17.23 -43.67 -34.44
C TRP A 306 -16.06 -42.93 -33.80
N GLU A 307 -16.00 -41.63 -34.04
CA GLU A 307 -14.96 -40.74 -33.51
C GLU A 307 -15.35 -40.13 -32.15
N HIS A 308 -14.42 -40.22 -31.20
CA HIS A 308 -14.47 -39.57 -29.90
C HIS A 308 -13.27 -38.64 -29.70
N ASP A 309 -13.55 -37.39 -29.33
CA ASP A 309 -12.57 -36.46 -28.79
C ASP A 309 -12.16 -36.91 -27.37
N CYS A 310 -10.87 -36.84 -27.04
CA CYS A 310 -10.34 -37.44 -25.83
C CYS A 310 -9.29 -36.55 -25.12
N ARG A 311 -9.24 -36.68 -23.78
CA ARG A 311 -8.34 -35.95 -22.88
C ARG A 311 -7.53 -36.95 -22.05
N VAL A 312 -6.22 -36.80 -22.06
CA VAL A 312 -5.30 -37.47 -21.13
C VAL A 312 -4.97 -36.47 -20.02
N LEU A 313 -5.47 -36.73 -18.81
CA LEU A 313 -5.46 -35.79 -17.68
C LEU A 313 -4.73 -36.36 -16.47
N SER A 314 -4.04 -35.51 -15.71
CA SER A 314 -3.54 -35.88 -14.38
C SER A 314 -4.68 -36.33 -13.47
N GLY A 315 -4.34 -37.18 -12.49
CA GLY A 315 -5.20 -37.40 -11.33
C GLY A 315 -5.39 -36.15 -10.46
N ASN A 316 -4.60 -35.09 -10.64
CA ASN A 316 -4.60 -33.88 -9.83
C ASN A 316 -4.83 -32.61 -10.66
N LEU A 317 -5.87 -31.83 -10.33
CA LEU A 317 -6.21 -30.59 -11.03
C LEU A 317 -5.09 -29.55 -10.91
N ALA A 318 -4.32 -29.57 -9.81
CA ALA A 318 -3.18 -28.69 -9.62
C ALA A 318 -2.07 -28.88 -10.67
N ASP A 319 -2.03 -30.01 -11.40
CA ASP A 319 -1.07 -30.20 -12.51
C ASP A 319 -1.51 -29.48 -13.79
N GLU A 320 -2.82 -29.34 -14.01
CA GLU A 320 -3.38 -28.86 -15.27
C GLU A 320 -3.61 -27.35 -15.32
N VAL A 321 -3.78 -26.69 -14.16
CA VAL A 321 -4.11 -25.26 -14.09
C VAL A 321 -3.25 -24.46 -13.10
N LYS A 322 -3.29 -23.13 -13.27
CA LYS A 322 -2.96 -22.12 -12.26
C LYS A 322 -4.26 -21.38 -11.91
N VAL A 323 -4.43 -20.98 -10.65
CA VAL A 323 -5.51 -20.02 -10.29
C VAL A 323 -4.98 -18.60 -10.46
N LEU A 324 -5.73 -17.77 -11.17
CA LEU A 324 -5.58 -16.32 -11.19
C LEU A 324 -6.69 -15.69 -10.36
N VAL A 325 -6.39 -14.61 -9.63
CA VAL A 325 -7.41 -13.78 -8.98
C VAL A 325 -7.23 -12.32 -9.35
N ASN A 326 -8.30 -11.72 -9.86
CA ASN A 326 -8.30 -10.38 -10.46
C ASN A 326 -7.28 -10.23 -11.61
N GLY A 327 -6.92 -11.35 -12.26
CA GLY A 327 -5.91 -11.43 -13.33
C GLY A 327 -4.54 -11.96 -12.86
N GLU A 328 -4.19 -11.79 -11.59
CA GLU A 328 -2.84 -12.10 -11.08
C GLU A 328 -2.71 -13.52 -10.51
N PRO A 329 -1.54 -14.19 -10.62
CA PRO A 329 -1.30 -15.49 -10.01
C PRO A 329 -1.48 -15.50 -8.49
N VAL A 330 -2.19 -16.51 -7.98
CA VAL A 330 -2.47 -16.64 -6.54
C VAL A 330 -1.25 -17.13 -5.76
N ALA A 331 -0.82 -16.35 -4.77
CA ALA A 331 0.03 -16.85 -3.69
C ALA A 331 -0.77 -17.84 -2.81
N LEU A 332 -0.22 -19.03 -2.59
CA LEU A 332 -0.92 -20.13 -1.92
C LEU A 332 -0.96 -20.01 -0.38
N ASP A 333 -0.22 -19.07 0.21
CA ASP A 333 -0.04 -18.93 1.66
C ASP A 333 -0.99 -17.93 2.34
N SER A 334 -1.60 -16.98 1.60
CA SER A 334 -2.75 -16.20 2.10
C SER A 334 -3.57 -15.53 1.00
N ASN A 335 -4.90 -15.49 1.16
CA ASN A 335 -5.82 -14.77 0.29
C ASN A 335 -6.83 -13.93 1.09
N PHE A 336 -6.63 -12.62 1.12
CA PHE A 336 -7.55 -11.70 1.76
C PHE A 336 -8.74 -11.36 0.85
N PHE A 337 -9.92 -11.23 1.46
CA PHE A 337 -11.17 -10.77 0.90
C PHE A 337 -11.70 -9.66 1.81
N PHE A 338 -12.43 -8.71 1.24
CA PHE A 338 -13.08 -7.64 2.01
C PHE A 338 -14.58 -7.67 1.79
N ARG A 339 -15.37 -7.53 2.85
CA ARG A 339 -16.84 -7.53 2.79
C ARG A 339 -17.33 -6.60 1.68
N ARG A 340 -18.25 -7.11 0.86
CA ARG A 340 -18.90 -6.42 -0.27
C ARG A 340 -17.95 -5.99 -1.41
N LYS A 341 -16.69 -6.47 -1.43
CA LYS A 341 -15.78 -6.38 -2.59
C LYS A 341 -15.62 -7.77 -3.23
N PRO A 342 -16.07 -8.00 -4.48
CA PRO A 342 -15.87 -9.29 -5.15
C PRO A 342 -14.40 -9.51 -5.53
N ARG A 343 -13.96 -10.77 -5.54
CA ARG A 343 -12.70 -11.21 -6.17
C ARG A 343 -13.01 -12.19 -7.31
N PHE A 344 -12.38 -11.97 -8.46
CA PHE A 344 -12.64 -12.72 -9.70
C PHE A 344 -11.61 -13.83 -9.87
N PHE A 345 -12.04 -15.08 -9.72
CA PHE A 345 -11.24 -16.29 -9.90
C PHE A 345 -11.31 -16.75 -11.36
N THR A 346 -10.17 -17.14 -11.92
CA THR A 346 -10.07 -17.79 -13.23
C THR A 346 -9.11 -18.96 -13.14
N LEU A 347 -9.45 -20.13 -13.68
CA LEU A 347 -8.47 -21.20 -13.91
C LEU A 347 -7.80 -20.99 -15.27
N LEU A 348 -6.49 -20.78 -15.27
CA LEU A 348 -5.68 -20.71 -16.48
C LEU A 348 -4.99 -22.07 -16.72
N PRO A 349 -5.22 -22.76 -17.86
CA PRO A 349 -4.52 -24.00 -18.17
C PRO A 349 -3.00 -23.81 -18.31
N LYS A 350 -2.22 -24.80 -17.88
CA LYS A 350 -0.76 -24.77 -17.90
C LYS A 350 -0.20 -25.15 -19.28
N GLU A 351 0.66 -24.29 -19.84
CA GLU A 351 1.56 -24.55 -20.98
C GLU A 351 0.94 -25.29 -22.17
N GLY A 352 0.23 -24.57 -23.05
CA GLY A 352 -0.27 -25.11 -24.33
C GLY A 352 -1.47 -26.06 -24.22
N ARG A 353 -1.74 -26.59 -23.02
CA ARG A 353 -2.68 -27.69 -22.77
C ARG A 353 -4.07 -27.16 -22.46
N SER A 354 -4.81 -26.86 -23.52
CA SER A 354 -6.28 -26.72 -23.51
C SER A 354 -6.96 -28.10 -23.27
N VAL A 355 -6.59 -28.77 -22.18
CA VAL A 355 -7.09 -30.13 -21.85
C VAL A 355 -8.33 -30.10 -20.96
N ILE A 356 -8.49 -29.07 -20.14
CA ILE A 356 -9.73 -28.85 -19.37
C ILE A 356 -10.75 -27.97 -20.10
N GLU A 357 -10.39 -27.36 -21.24
CA GLU A 357 -11.32 -26.50 -21.99
C GLU A 357 -12.49 -27.34 -22.54
N GLY A 358 -13.71 -26.86 -22.30
CA GLY A 358 -14.94 -27.62 -22.56
C GLY A 358 -15.26 -28.71 -21.52
N LEU A 359 -14.43 -28.91 -20.48
CA LEU A 359 -14.78 -29.75 -19.34
C LEU A 359 -15.46 -28.93 -18.25
N ALA A 360 -16.42 -29.54 -17.58
CA ALA A 360 -17.14 -28.90 -16.48
C ALA A 360 -16.27 -28.82 -15.21
N VAL A 361 -16.22 -27.64 -14.60
CA VAL A 361 -15.59 -27.38 -13.29
C VAL A 361 -16.62 -26.81 -12.33
N THR A 362 -16.70 -27.38 -11.13
CA THR A 362 -17.45 -26.83 -9.99
C THR A 362 -16.51 -26.08 -9.05
N LEU A 363 -17.01 -24.99 -8.46
CA LEU A 363 -16.39 -24.32 -7.33
C LEU A 363 -17.26 -24.58 -6.08
N THR A 364 -16.65 -25.07 -5.01
CA THR A 364 -17.28 -25.19 -3.68
C THR A 364 -16.41 -24.53 -2.61
N TYR A 365 -16.94 -24.41 -1.39
CA TYR A 365 -16.20 -23.86 -0.26
C TYR A 365 -16.34 -24.72 1.00
N VAL A 366 -15.41 -24.53 1.93
CA VAL A 366 -15.51 -25.05 3.31
C VAL A 366 -15.21 -23.91 4.27
N ILE A 367 -16.19 -23.50 5.09
CA ILE A 367 -15.95 -22.54 6.17
C ILE A 367 -15.13 -23.22 7.26
N THR A 368 -14.13 -22.50 7.77
CA THR A 368 -13.22 -23.00 8.83
C THR A 368 -13.32 -22.19 10.12
N SER A 369 -13.75 -20.92 10.06
CA SER A 369 -14.06 -20.09 11.23
C SER A 369 -14.94 -18.89 10.87
N GLY A 370 -15.69 -18.35 11.84
CA GLY A 370 -16.29 -17.01 11.84
C GLY A 370 -17.51 -16.74 10.94
N LEU A 371 -17.69 -17.50 9.85
CA LEU A 371 -18.71 -17.27 8.83
C LEU A 371 -19.92 -18.21 8.95
N ASP A 372 -21.09 -17.78 8.47
CA ASP A 372 -22.21 -18.66 8.13
C ASP A 372 -22.20 -18.96 6.61
N PRO A 373 -22.91 -20.01 6.12
CA PRO A 373 -23.04 -20.27 4.69
C PRO A 373 -23.61 -19.10 3.84
N ALA A 374 -24.36 -18.19 4.46
CA ALA A 374 -24.90 -16.97 3.85
C ALA A 374 -23.92 -15.77 3.85
N ASP A 375 -22.72 -15.93 4.42
CA ASP A 375 -21.66 -14.92 4.34
C ASP A 375 -20.82 -14.99 3.06
N LEU A 376 -21.01 -16.04 2.23
CA LEU A 376 -20.26 -16.27 0.99
C LEU A 376 -21.20 -16.51 -0.20
N GLU A 377 -21.09 -15.66 -1.21
CA GLU A 377 -21.86 -15.74 -2.46
C GLU A 377 -20.91 -15.81 -3.67
N SER A 378 -21.41 -16.30 -4.80
CA SER A 378 -20.71 -16.39 -6.09
C SER A 378 -21.72 -16.15 -7.21
N GLY A 379 -21.30 -15.53 -8.33
CA GLY A 379 -22.19 -15.25 -9.47
C GLY A 379 -22.71 -16.50 -10.20
N TYR A 380 -22.07 -17.65 -9.97
CA TYR A 380 -22.65 -18.97 -10.17
C TYR A 380 -22.76 -19.67 -8.80
N ASP A 381 -23.89 -20.34 -8.54
CA ASP A 381 -24.11 -21.08 -7.30
C ASP A 381 -22.97 -22.06 -7.01
N PHE A 382 -22.52 -22.12 -5.75
CA PHE A 382 -21.47 -23.04 -5.35
C PHE A 382 -21.91 -24.50 -5.57
N GLY A 383 -21.07 -25.28 -6.25
CA GLY A 383 -21.38 -26.63 -6.73
C GLY A 383 -21.98 -26.71 -8.14
N LEU A 384 -22.39 -25.59 -8.75
CA LEU A 384 -22.84 -25.58 -10.14
C LEU A 384 -21.66 -25.83 -11.11
N PRO A 385 -21.78 -26.76 -12.08
CA PRO A 385 -20.73 -26.99 -13.07
C PRO A 385 -20.71 -25.89 -14.15
N THR A 386 -19.51 -25.39 -14.47
CA THR A 386 -19.28 -24.27 -15.39
C THR A 386 -18.21 -24.64 -16.44
N LEU A 387 -18.24 -23.99 -17.61
CA LEU A 387 -17.36 -24.29 -18.76
C LEU A 387 -16.36 -23.17 -19.10
N ASP A 388 -16.61 -21.95 -18.62
CA ASP A 388 -15.76 -20.76 -18.81
C ASP A 388 -14.68 -20.60 -17.72
N HIS A 389 -14.81 -21.39 -16.64
CA HIS A 389 -13.91 -21.49 -15.49
C HIS A 389 -13.64 -20.16 -14.79
N ARG A 390 -14.69 -19.34 -14.63
CA ARG A 390 -14.65 -18.03 -13.97
C ARG A 390 -15.73 -17.90 -12.90
N TRP A 391 -15.36 -17.31 -11.77
CA TRP A 391 -16.28 -17.05 -10.65
C TRP A 391 -15.94 -15.73 -9.96
N ASN A 392 -16.95 -14.95 -9.59
CA ASN A 392 -16.80 -13.77 -8.75
C ASN A 392 -17.28 -14.08 -7.32
N VAL A 393 -16.35 -14.41 -6.42
CA VAL A 393 -16.68 -14.71 -5.02
C VAL A 393 -16.75 -13.41 -4.23
N ILE A 394 -17.84 -13.22 -3.47
CA ILE A 394 -18.08 -12.04 -2.63
C ILE A 394 -18.48 -12.45 -1.22
N GLY A 395 -17.90 -11.79 -0.21
CA GLY A 395 -18.25 -11.99 1.19
C GLY A 395 -19.19 -10.90 1.72
N SER A 396 -20.16 -11.23 2.58
CA SER A 396 -21.25 -10.30 2.94
C SER A 396 -21.10 -9.63 4.32
N ASN A 397 -21.38 -10.31 5.43
CA ASN A 397 -21.68 -9.64 6.71
C ASN A 397 -20.69 -9.92 7.85
N LYS A 398 -20.20 -11.16 8.01
CA LYS A 398 -19.21 -11.53 9.03
C LYS A 398 -17.77 -11.44 8.53
N SER A 399 -16.83 -11.74 9.41
CA SER A 399 -15.43 -12.01 9.10
C SER A 399 -15.05 -13.40 9.59
N GLY A 400 -14.15 -14.05 8.87
CA GLY A 400 -13.73 -15.42 9.19
C GLY A 400 -12.84 -16.01 8.10
N THR A 401 -12.67 -17.33 8.13
CA THR A 401 -11.75 -18.05 7.24
C THR A 401 -12.44 -19.21 6.54
N PHE A 402 -12.03 -19.49 5.31
CA PHE A 402 -12.62 -20.52 4.46
C PHE A 402 -11.63 -21.07 3.44
N GLN A 403 -11.95 -22.23 2.88
CA GLN A 403 -11.28 -22.85 1.73
C GLN A 403 -12.14 -22.70 0.48
N LEU A 404 -11.51 -22.57 -0.67
CA LEU A 404 -12.15 -22.68 -1.99
C LEU A 404 -11.62 -23.92 -2.69
N ILE A 405 -12.51 -24.74 -3.23
CA ILE A 405 -12.20 -26.05 -3.80
C ILE A 405 -12.74 -26.13 -5.22
N PHE A 406 -11.84 -26.28 -6.20
CA PHE A 406 -12.19 -26.47 -7.61
C PHE A 406 -12.15 -27.96 -7.95
N THR A 407 -13.25 -28.50 -8.48
CA THR A 407 -13.33 -29.92 -8.91
C THR A 407 -13.66 -29.98 -10.40
N CYS A 408 -12.85 -30.70 -11.18
CA CYS A 408 -13.02 -30.84 -12.62
C CYS A 408 -13.46 -32.27 -12.97
N GLN A 409 -14.36 -32.41 -13.94
CA GLN A 409 -14.83 -33.71 -14.43
C GLN A 409 -13.67 -34.64 -14.82
N GLY A 410 -13.69 -35.88 -14.31
CA GLY A 410 -12.67 -36.91 -14.60
C GLY A 410 -11.36 -36.81 -13.81
N ILE A 411 -11.11 -35.71 -13.11
CA ILE A 411 -9.90 -35.50 -12.29
C ILE A 411 -10.23 -35.83 -10.82
N ALA A 412 -9.40 -36.64 -10.17
CA ALA A 412 -9.72 -37.25 -8.88
C ALA A 412 -9.36 -36.39 -7.66
N VAL A 413 -8.26 -35.64 -7.73
CA VAL A 413 -7.79 -34.75 -6.66
C VAL A 413 -8.13 -33.30 -7.06
N PRO A 414 -8.99 -32.61 -6.29
CA PRO A 414 -9.37 -31.23 -6.57
C PRO A 414 -8.25 -30.25 -6.22
N LEU A 415 -8.36 -29.03 -6.74
CA LEU A 415 -7.45 -27.93 -6.43
C LEU A 415 -8.05 -27.08 -5.30
N THR A 416 -7.37 -27.04 -4.15
CA THR A 416 -7.84 -26.30 -2.96
C THR A 416 -6.98 -25.09 -2.68
N LEU A 417 -7.59 -23.89 -2.66
CA LEU A 417 -7.02 -22.72 -2.02
C LEU A 417 -7.38 -22.77 -0.53
N ALA A 418 -6.43 -23.22 0.29
CA ALA A 418 -6.68 -23.59 1.68
C ALA A 418 -6.76 -22.42 2.68
N LEU A 419 -6.31 -21.22 2.29
CA LEU A 419 -6.08 -20.09 3.19
C LEU A 419 -6.75 -18.80 2.66
N ASN A 420 -8.07 -18.73 2.76
CA ASN A 420 -8.84 -17.52 2.44
C ASN A 420 -9.40 -16.88 3.72
N THR A 421 -9.35 -15.55 3.78
CA THR A 421 -9.70 -14.75 4.95
C THR A 421 -10.63 -13.61 4.53
N LEU A 422 -11.87 -13.60 5.00
CA LEU A 422 -12.81 -12.50 4.84
C LEU A 422 -12.70 -11.54 6.01
N LEU A 423 -12.50 -10.25 5.71
CA LEU A 423 -12.40 -9.15 6.66
C LEU A 423 -13.41 -8.06 6.34
N SER A 424 -13.76 -7.24 7.33
CA SER A 424 -14.44 -5.98 7.10
C SER A 424 -13.61 -5.04 6.24
N THR A 425 -14.27 -4.09 5.59
CA THR A 425 -13.61 -2.91 5.01
C THR A 425 -13.26 -1.86 6.07
N ASP A 426 -13.76 -2.03 7.30
CA ASP A 426 -13.50 -1.16 8.44
C ASP A 426 -12.57 -1.86 9.44
N LEU A 427 -11.37 -1.29 9.68
CA LEU A 427 -10.40 -1.90 10.61
C LEU A 427 -10.88 -1.86 12.07
N ASN A 428 -11.84 -0.98 12.42
CA ASN A 428 -12.43 -0.91 13.75
C ASN A 428 -13.31 -2.13 14.08
N ASP A 429 -13.81 -2.88 13.07
CA ASP A 429 -14.48 -4.17 13.29
C ASP A 429 -13.49 -5.27 13.71
N GLU A 430 -12.22 -5.16 13.29
CA GLU A 430 -11.24 -6.25 13.32
C GLU A 430 -10.20 -6.11 14.44
N ALA A 431 -9.92 -4.88 14.90
CA ALA A 431 -8.89 -4.63 15.91
C ALA A 431 -9.22 -3.47 16.86
N ASP A 432 -8.51 -3.47 17.99
CA ASP A 432 -8.28 -2.33 18.88
C ASP A 432 -6.79 -1.99 18.93
N VAL A 433 -6.46 -0.76 19.35
CA VAL A 433 -5.07 -0.27 19.43
C VAL A 433 -4.74 0.16 20.85
N ARG A 434 -3.54 -0.19 21.31
CA ARG A 434 -3.03 0.09 22.66
C ARG A 434 -1.66 0.76 22.60
N ILE A 435 -1.34 1.58 23.60
CA ILE A 435 -0.03 2.24 23.75
C ILE A 435 0.48 1.95 25.16
N GLY A 436 1.69 1.40 25.27
CA GLY A 436 2.22 0.90 26.55
C GLY A 436 1.43 -0.31 27.09
N GLY A 437 0.81 -1.09 26.19
CA GLY A 437 0.02 -2.29 26.55
C GLY A 437 -1.40 -2.01 27.05
N VAL A 438 -1.80 -0.75 27.19
CA VAL A 438 -3.14 -0.33 27.69
C VAL A 438 -3.88 0.53 26.66
N GLU A 439 -5.18 0.70 26.86
CA GLU A 439 -6.05 1.47 25.96
C GLU A 439 -5.69 2.96 25.93
N ILE A 440 -6.02 3.59 24.80
CA ILE A 440 -5.77 5.01 24.55
C ILE A 440 -7.06 5.76 24.92
N PRO A 441 -7.04 6.69 25.90
CA PRO A 441 -8.22 7.47 26.26
C PRO A 441 -8.52 8.52 25.19
N ALA A 442 -9.73 9.10 25.20
CA ALA A 442 -10.24 9.94 24.11
C ALA A 442 -9.44 11.24 23.92
N GLU A 443 -8.82 11.74 24.98
CA GLU A 443 -7.91 12.88 25.06
C GLU A 443 -6.45 12.55 24.65
N GLY A 444 -6.17 11.29 24.32
CA GLY A 444 -4.85 10.82 23.90
C GLY A 444 -3.86 10.58 25.04
N ARG A 445 -2.58 10.47 24.70
CA ARG A 445 -1.51 10.14 25.65
C ARG A 445 -0.37 11.14 25.56
N VAL A 446 0.26 11.39 26.71
CA VAL A 446 1.55 12.09 26.80
C VAL A 446 2.68 11.11 26.48
N PHE A 447 3.55 11.54 25.57
CA PHE A 447 4.82 10.93 25.21
C PHE A 447 5.92 11.89 25.66
N PHE A 448 7.08 11.36 26.07
CA PHE A 448 8.24 12.19 26.39
C PHE A 448 9.26 12.21 25.24
N ARG A 449 9.88 13.38 25.02
CA ARG A 449 10.90 13.62 23.99
C ARG A 449 12.02 12.60 24.09
N GLY A 450 12.36 11.93 22.97
CA GLY A 450 13.40 10.90 22.94
C GLY A 450 13.08 9.58 23.65
N GLU A 451 11.93 9.44 24.32
CA GLU A 451 11.51 8.18 24.95
C GLU A 451 10.71 7.30 23.98
N ALA A 452 10.94 5.99 24.05
CA ALA A 452 10.26 5.01 23.21
C ALA A 452 8.92 4.56 23.80
N GLN A 453 7.84 4.77 23.07
CA GLN A 453 6.52 4.22 23.37
C GLN A 453 6.15 3.11 22.40
N THR A 454 5.58 2.03 22.92
CA THR A 454 5.20 0.86 22.12
C THR A 454 3.70 0.87 21.84
N LEU A 455 3.33 1.08 20.58
CA LEU A 455 1.98 0.84 20.08
C LEU A 455 1.81 -0.65 19.75
N THR A 456 0.67 -1.24 20.09
CA THR A 456 0.30 -2.63 19.75
C THR A 456 -1.11 -2.71 19.19
N VAL A 457 -1.31 -3.63 18.25
CA VAL A 457 -2.60 -3.90 17.60
C VAL A 457 -3.13 -5.24 18.11
N VAL A 458 -4.34 -5.22 18.68
CA VAL A 458 -4.99 -6.39 19.26
C VAL A 458 -6.18 -6.76 18.38
N ALA A 459 -6.16 -7.94 17.78
CA ALA A 459 -7.29 -8.43 16.99
C ALA A 459 -8.50 -8.70 17.91
N LYS A 460 -9.70 -8.36 17.45
CA LYS A 460 -10.94 -8.55 18.21
C LYS A 460 -11.32 -10.02 18.33
N PRO A 461 -12.07 -10.43 19.38
CA PRO A 461 -12.53 -11.81 19.52
C PRO A 461 -13.27 -12.30 18.28
N GLY A 462 -12.74 -13.35 17.63
CA GLY A 462 -13.27 -13.90 16.37
C GLY A 462 -12.76 -13.24 15.08
N SER A 463 -12.02 -12.13 15.15
CA SER A 463 -11.41 -11.51 13.97
C SER A 463 -10.31 -12.40 13.37
N PRO A 464 -10.32 -12.64 12.04
CA PRO A 464 -9.27 -13.37 11.35
C PRO A 464 -8.12 -12.46 10.84
N LEU A 465 -7.95 -11.25 11.39
CA LEU A 465 -7.00 -10.22 10.90
C LEU A 465 -5.55 -10.73 10.73
N GLY A 466 -5.17 -11.78 11.46
CA GLY A 466 -4.08 -12.70 11.09
C GLY A 466 -2.77 -12.02 10.68
N ARG A 467 -2.35 -12.25 9.43
CA ARG A 467 -1.14 -11.67 8.81
C ARG A 467 -1.43 -10.50 7.84
N LEU A 468 -2.64 -9.92 7.82
CA LEU A 468 -2.93 -8.75 6.94
C LEU A 468 -1.87 -7.66 7.15
N PRO A 469 -1.25 -7.11 6.08
CA PRO A 469 -0.36 -5.98 6.21
C PRO A 469 -1.07 -4.73 6.73
N LEU A 470 -0.49 -4.13 7.76
CA LEU A 470 -0.95 -2.89 8.41
C LEU A 470 0.14 -1.82 8.32
N ALA A 471 -0.21 -0.54 8.36
CA ALA A 471 0.75 0.55 8.48
C ALA A 471 0.26 1.62 9.46
N LEU A 472 1.18 2.19 10.24
CA LEU A 472 0.94 3.39 11.03
C LEU A 472 1.24 4.62 10.17
N ARG A 473 0.25 5.50 9.97
CA ARG A 473 0.37 6.74 9.17
C ARG A 473 0.18 7.96 10.04
N TRP A 474 0.86 9.04 9.67
CA TRP A 474 0.73 10.36 10.28
C TRP A 474 -0.44 11.15 9.66
N ILE A 475 -1.14 11.92 10.49
CA ILE A 475 -2.25 12.81 10.07
C ILE A 475 -1.86 14.28 10.22
N LYS A 476 -1.31 14.68 11.38
CA LYS A 476 -1.00 16.07 11.73
C LYS A 476 -0.08 16.17 12.95
N GLY A 477 0.50 17.37 13.14
CA GLY A 477 1.25 17.76 14.34
C GLY A 477 2.76 17.92 14.09
N VAL A 478 3.58 17.51 15.05
CA VAL A 478 5.03 17.26 14.87
C VAL A 478 5.23 16.35 13.64
N GLY A 479 6.15 16.69 12.73
CA GLY A 479 6.26 16.11 11.39
C GLY A 479 6.65 14.63 11.40
N PRO A 480 6.18 13.83 10.41
CA PRO A 480 6.44 12.39 10.37
C PRO A 480 7.93 12.05 10.27
N GLU A 481 8.72 12.90 9.61
CA GLU A 481 10.18 12.79 9.50
C GLU A 481 10.94 13.05 10.82
N GLU A 482 10.27 13.66 11.82
CA GLU A 482 10.86 13.95 13.13
C GLU A 482 10.75 12.74 14.10
N PHE A 483 9.92 11.75 13.77
CA PHE A 483 9.75 10.53 14.55
C PHE A 483 10.67 9.40 14.08
N THR A 484 11.43 8.82 15.00
CA THR A 484 12.02 7.49 14.76
C THR A 484 10.97 6.43 15.07
N CYS A 485 10.46 5.77 14.04
CA CYS A 485 9.43 4.75 14.15
C CYS A 485 9.91 3.42 13.55
N VAL A 486 9.71 2.32 14.27
CA VAL A 486 10.09 0.96 13.83
C VAL A 486 8.91 0.01 14.09
N PRO A 487 8.26 -0.55 13.05
CA PRO A 487 8.46 -0.33 11.61
C PRO A 487 8.23 1.13 11.16
N ALA A 488 8.79 1.52 10.01
CA ALA A 488 8.71 2.90 9.53
C ALA A 488 7.27 3.34 9.21
N LEU A 489 6.98 4.63 9.41
CA LEU A 489 5.67 5.21 9.12
C LEU A 489 5.29 5.05 7.64
N GLY A 490 4.01 4.76 7.37
CA GLY A 490 3.45 4.57 6.04
C GLY A 490 3.78 3.23 5.37
N ILE A 491 4.76 2.47 5.87
CA ILE A 491 5.16 1.16 5.31
C ILE A 491 4.23 0.06 5.82
N TYR A 492 3.65 -0.71 4.89
CA TYR A 492 2.85 -1.89 5.22
C TYR A 492 3.73 -3.04 5.73
N THR A 493 3.29 -3.68 6.80
CA THR A 493 3.98 -4.80 7.45
C THR A 493 2.98 -5.73 8.12
N GLU A 494 3.28 -7.02 8.19
CA GLU A 494 2.48 -7.97 8.97
C GLU A 494 2.61 -7.73 10.49
N GLY A 495 3.66 -7.02 10.90
CA GLY A 495 3.97 -6.71 12.30
C GLY A 495 2.82 -5.97 13.00
N ARG A 496 2.56 -6.35 14.25
CA ARG A 496 1.44 -5.83 15.07
C ARG A 496 1.87 -4.92 16.21
N SER A 497 3.06 -4.32 16.07
CA SER A 497 3.59 -3.36 17.02
C SER A 497 4.55 -2.38 16.36
N TRP A 498 4.55 -1.14 16.83
CA TRP A 498 5.45 -0.07 16.43
C TRP A 498 6.11 0.51 17.68
N SER A 499 7.44 0.60 17.68
CA SER A 499 8.18 1.44 18.63
C SER A 499 8.26 2.85 18.06
N ILE A 500 7.78 3.83 18.80
CA ILE A 500 7.62 5.23 18.39
C ILE A 500 8.46 6.09 19.33
N ILE A 501 9.42 6.83 18.77
CA ILE A 501 10.27 7.78 19.50
C ILE A 501 10.07 9.16 18.87
N GLY A 502 9.61 10.13 19.66
CA GLY A 502 9.49 11.54 19.24
C GLY A 502 10.83 12.28 19.28
N PRO A 503 10.97 13.41 18.58
CA PRO A 503 12.19 14.23 18.59
C PRO A 503 12.62 14.62 20.02
N ALA A 504 13.93 14.74 20.23
CA ALA A 504 14.51 15.01 21.55
C ALA A 504 14.42 16.48 21.98
N ASP A 505 14.31 17.40 21.02
CA ASP A 505 14.45 18.84 21.16
C ASP A 505 13.14 19.62 20.96
N LYS A 506 12.09 18.96 20.46
CA LYS A 506 10.83 19.59 20.03
C LYS A 506 9.60 19.03 20.73
N SER A 507 8.60 19.88 20.95
CA SER A 507 7.30 19.53 21.50
C SER A 507 6.14 20.02 20.64
N GLY A 508 4.96 19.46 20.89
CA GLY A 508 3.72 19.73 20.16
C GLY A 508 2.72 18.59 20.30
N THR A 509 1.58 18.69 19.63
CA THR A 509 0.69 17.53 19.45
C THR A 509 1.12 16.71 18.24
N PHE A 510 0.65 15.46 18.15
CA PHE A 510 0.72 14.63 16.95
C PHE A 510 -0.45 13.65 16.89
N GLN A 511 -0.83 13.23 15.69
CA GLN A 511 -1.89 12.24 15.50
C GLN A 511 -1.52 11.23 14.42
N PHE A 512 -1.74 9.95 14.73
CA PHE A 512 -1.57 8.83 13.80
C PHE A 512 -2.92 8.14 13.50
N GLU A 513 -2.97 7.40 12.41
CA GLU A 513 -3.99 6.38 12.13
C GLU A 513 -3.33 5.04 11.76
N LEU A 514 -4.00 3.95 12.10
CA LEU A 514 -3.66 2.60 11.64
C LEU A 514 -4.50 2.27 10.40
N VAL A 515 -3.83 2.04 9.27
CA VAL A 515 -4.46 1.54 8.04
C VAL A 515 -4.20 0.04 7.87
N GLY A 516 -5.17 -0.68 7.32
CA GLY A 516 -4.98 -2.03 6.78
C GLY A 516 -4.95 -2.01 5.27
N GLU A 517 -4.11 -2.84 4.65
CA GLU A 517 -4.06 -2.96 3.20
C GLU A 517 -5.41 -3.43 2.64
N GLY A 518 -5.89 -2.81 1.56
CA GLY A 518 -7.18 -3.12 0.94
C GLY A 518 -8.45 -2.66 1.69
N MET A 519 -8.34 -2.25 2.95
CA MET A 519 -9.43 -1.68 3.75
C MET A 519 -9.75 -0.23 3.35
N SER A 520 -10.89 0.31 3.80
CA SER A 520 -11.33 1.69 3.52
C SER A 520 -11.45 2.58 4.75
N THR A 521 -11.77 2.04 5.93
CA THR A 521 -11.80 2.82 7.18
C THR A 521 -10.61 2.45 8.06
N PRO A 522 -9.71 3.40 8.39
CA PRO A 522 -8.65 3.19 9.36
C PRO A 522 -9.13 3.34 10.80
N ILE A 523 -8.33 2.86 11.76
CA ILE A 523 -8.48 3.24 13.17
C ILE A 523 -7.71 4.55 13.36
N LYS A 524 -8.44 5.67 13.48
CA LYS A 524 -7.84 6.97 13.82
C LYS A 524 -7.56 7.01 15.31
N LEU A 525 -6.31 7.24 15.68
CA LEU A 525 -5.94 7.34 17.09
C LEU A 525 -6.29 8.72 17.63
N PRO A 526 -6.59 8.85 18.94
CA PRO A 526 -6.62 10.15 19.62
C PRO A 526 -5.36 10.98 19.39
N GLU A 527 -5.50 12.30 19.35
CA GLU A 527 -4.37 13.22 19.25
C GLU A 527 -3.54 13.16 20.54
N CYS A 528 -2.25 12.87 20.39
CA CYS A 528 -1.31 12.68 21.49
C CYS A 528 -0.42 13.92 21.66
N ILE A 529 0.23 14.02 22.83
CA ILE A 529 1.03 15.16 23.26
C ILE A 529 2.48 14.72 23.41
N LEU A 530 3.44 15.50 22.88
CA LEU A 530 4.88 15.29 23.06
C LEU A 530 5.48 16.40 23.94
N LEU A 531 6.11 16.03 25.06
CA LEU A 531 6.69 16.95 26.06
C LEU A 531 8.12 16.55 26.44
N SER A 532 8.94 17.50 26.85
CA SER A 532 10.17 17.19 27.60
C SER A 532 9.82 16.53 28.94
N SER A 533 10.69 15.68 29.45
CA SER A 533 10.59 15.21 30.85
C SER A 533 10.96 16.29 31.87
N ASN A 534 11.44 17.45 31.42
CA ASN A 534 11.76 18.65 32.19
C ASN A 534 10.81 19.82 31.86
N LEU A 535 10.01 20.28 32.83
CA LEU A 535 9.03 21.36 32.63
C LEU A 535 9.66 22.71 32.24
N ALA A 536 10.94 22.92 32.55
CA ALA A 536 11.65 24.15 32.14
C ALA A 536 11.86 24.26 30.63
N ASP A 537 11.75 23.17 29.86
CA ASP A 537 11.80 23.21 28.39
C ASP A 537 10.44 23.53 27.76
N GLU A 538 9.38 23.52 28.58
CA GLU A 538 7.98 23.69 28.16
C GLU A 538 7.41 25.07 28.54
N ALA A 539 7.87 25.66 29.63
CA ALA A 539 7.33 26.91 30.14
C ALA A 539 8.36 27.76 30.92
N ASP A 540 8.06 29.04 31.05
CA ASP A 540 8.70 29.97 32.00
C ASP A 540 7.69 30.42 33.06
N ILE A 541 8.16 30.72 34.28
CA ILE A 541 7.30 31.32 35.32
C ILE A 541 7.51 32.84 35.39
N LYS A 542 6.40 33.57 35.46
CA LYS A 542 6.34 34.99 35.75
C LYS A 542 5.56 35.24 37.04
N ILE A 543 5.86 36.34 37.73
CA ILE A 543 5.15 36.76 38.94
C ILE A 543 4.81 38.25 38.80
N ASP A 544 3.52 38.56 38.97
CA ASP A 544 2.93 39.88 38.69
C ASP A 544 3.27 40.39 37.27
N GLY A 545 3.35 39.46 36.31
CA GLY A 545 3.71 39.71 34.90
C GLY A 545 5.21 39.85 34.61
N GLN A 546 6.08 39.80 35.62
CA GLN A 546 7.53 39.96 35.47
C GLN A 546 8.29 38.62 35.55
N ASN A 547 9.42 38.51 34.85
CA ASN A 547 10.30 37.34 34.94
C ASN A 547 10.96 37.27 36.33
N ILE A 548 11.21 36.06 36.83
CA ILE A 548 11.91 35.83 38.11
C ILE A 548 13.41 36.19 37.97
N THR A 549 14.01 36.67 39.05
CA THR A 549 15.46 36.95 39.16
C THR A 549 16.11 36.01 40.18
N ALA A 550 17.44 35.86 40.11
CA ALA A 550 18.19 34.92 40.94
C ALA A 550 18.15 35.20 42.46
N ASP A 551 17.77 36.41 42.87
CA ASP A 551 17.67 36.83 44.28
C ASP A 551 16.46 36.23 45.03
N GLY A 552 15.61 35.47 44.33
CA GLY A 552 14.39 34.88 44.87
C GLY A 552 13.23 35.88 44.99
N VAL A 553 12.11 35.41 45.54
CA VAL A 553 10.81 36.09 45.45
C VAL A 553 10.29 36.50 46.82
N ALA A 554 10.32 37.80 47.11
CA ALA A 554 9.71 38.36 48.31
C ALA A 554 8.17 38.30 48.25
N PHE A 555 7.54 37.84 49.33
CA PHE A 555 6.11 37.94 49.60
C PHE A 555 5.89 38.74 50.89
N LEU A 556 4.95 39.70 50.84
CA LEU A 556 4.52 40.48 52.00
C LEU A 556 3.26 39.86 52.60
N ARG A 557 3.15 39.89 53.92
CA ARG A 557 1.97 39.39 54.63
C ARG A 557 0.70 40.19 54.30
N LYS A 558 -0.37 39.44 54.05
CA LYS A 558 -1.66 39.83 53.45
C LYS A 558 -1.60 40.35 52.01
N LYS A 559 -0.42 40.35 51.38
CA LYS A 559 -0.30 40.58 49.93
C LYS A 559 -0.43 39.26 49.19
N THR A 560 -1.31 39.25 48.19
CA THR A 560 -1.34 38.22 47.16
C THR A 560 -0.40 38.64 46.02
N ARG A 561 0.36 37.68 45.47
CA ARG A 561 1.09 37.83 44.21
C ARG A 561 0.53 36.86 43.19
N LYS A 562 0.47 37.28 41.92
CA LYS A 562 -0.06 36.47 40.83
C LYS A 562 1.08 35.72 40.14
N ILE A 563 1.15 34.42 40.37
CA ILE A 563 2.08 33.53 39.67
C ILE A 563 1.42 33.10 38.36
N GLN A 564 2.14 33.22 37.25
CA GLN A 564 1.70 32.84 35.91
C GLN A 564 2.73 31.90 35.30
N LEU A 565 2.30 30.72 34.88
CA LEU A 565 3.07 29.88 33.97
C LEU A 565 2.81 30.35 32.54
N VAL A 566 3.87 30.51 31.75
CA VAL A 566 3.79 30.92 30.34
C VAL A 566 4.40 29.81 29.49
N ALA A 567 3.57 29.11 28.73
CA ALA A 567 4.01 28.09 27.80
C ALA A 567 4.98 28.69 26.75
N LYS A 568 6.02 27.92 26.41
CA LYS A 568 6.98 28.25 25.36
C LYS A 568 6.36 27.99 23.99
N SER A 569 6.90 28.65 22.96
CA SER A 569 6.46 28.45 21.58
C SER A 569 6.44 26.96 21.22
N THR A 570 5.32 26.48 20.68
CA THR A 570 5.02 25.07 20.34
C THR A 570 4.81 24.10 21.52
N SER A 571 4.95 24.52 22.78
CA SER A 571 4.64 23.66 23.91
C SER A 571 3.14 23.37 24.02
N PRO A 572 2.72 22.09 24.08
CA PRO A 572 1.34 21.68 24.34
C PRO A 572 1.00 21.61 25.84
N ILE A 573 1.88 22.09 26.74
CA ILE A 573 1.65 22.06 28.20
C ILE A 573 0.36 22.79 28.60
N ASP A 574 -0.09 23.75 27.78
CA ASP A 574 -1.37 24.44 27.95
C ASP A 574 -2.62 23.55 27.80
N MET A 575 -2.47 22.31 27.34
CA MET A 575 -3.55 21.31 27.28
C MET A 575 -3.66 20.45 28.55
N LEU A 576 -2.70 20.51 29.47
CA LEU A 576 -2.60 19.56 30.59
C LEU A 576 -2.94 20.17 31.97
N PRO A 577 -3.53 19.40 32.90
CA PRO A 577 -3.72 19.84 34.27
C PRO A 577 -2.38 19.90 35.00
N LEU A 578 -2.10 21.01 35.66
CA LEU A 578 -0.87 21.23 36.43
C LEU A 578 -1.19 21.36 37.92
N MET A 579 -0.22 20.99 38.74
CA MET A 579 -0.30 21.10 40.20
C MET A 579 0.79 22.06 40.69
N MET A 580 0.43 22.96 41.62
CA MET A 580 1.43 23.69 42.42
C MET A 580 1.45 23.17 43.86
N LYS A 581 2.63 22.97 44.42
CA LYS A 581 2.86 22.65 45.85
C LYS A 581 3.65 23.77 46.53
N CYS A 582 3.64 23.78 47.85
CA CYS A 582 4.43 24.69 48.69
C CYS A 582 5.21 23.88 49.72
N GLU A 583 6.53 23.94 49.64
CA GLU A 583 7.48 23.38 50.59
C GLU A 583 7.93 24.49 51.55
N ILE A 584 7.88 24.26 52.86
CA ILE A 584 8.45 25.19 53.83
C ILE A 584 9.91 24.82 54.06
N VAL A 585 10.83 25.72 53.69
CA VAL A 585 12.29 25.51 53.80
C VAL A 585 12.80 25.92 55.18
N SER A 586 12.31 27.04 55.74
CA SER A 586 12.61 27.45 57.12
C SER A 586 11.66 28.53 57.65
N GLY A 587 11.54 28.66 58.98
CA GLY A 587 10.99 29.83 59.69
C GLY A 587 9.48 30.07 59.64
N ILE A 588 8.78 29.55 58.63
CA ILE A 588 7.35 29.83 58.40
C ILE A 588 6.45 28.75 59.05
N PRO A 589 5.42 29.12 59.84
CA PRO A 589 4.47 28.15 60.39
C PRO A 589 3.60 27.49 59.31
N PRO A 590 3.25 26.19 59.43
CA PRO A 590 2.35 25.52 58.49
C PRO A 590 1.01 26.24 58.29
N GLY A 591 0.52 26.29 57.04
CA GLY A 591 -0.73 26.97 56.68
C GLY A 591 -0.64 28.50 56.56
N THR A 592 0.52 29.10 56.81
CA THR A 592 0.77 30.55 56.64
C THR A 592 0.75 30.98 55.18
N ILE A 593 1.22 30.13 54.26
CA ILE A 593 1.14 30.36 52.82
C ILE A 593 -0.15 29.71 52.30
N LYS A 594 -0.92 30.44 51.48
CA LYS A 594 -2.11 29.92 50.78
C LYS A 594 -2.07 30.26 49.29
N SER A 595 -2.78 29.48 48.50
CA SER A 595 -2.89 29.61 47.04
C SER A 595 -4.34 29.43 46.58
N THR A 596 -4.73 30.13 45.52
CA THR A 596 -5.94 29.88 44.74
C THR A 596 -5.56 29.73 43.25
N PRO A 597 -5.75 28.57 42.59
CA PRO A 597 -6.19 27.27 43.13
C PRO A 597 -5.32 26.73 44.27
N ALA A 598 -5.88 25.82 45.07
CA ALA A 598 -5.24 25.31 46.29
C ALA A 598 -3.96 24.52 45.99
N PHE A 599 -2.98 24.58 46.90
CA PHE A 599 -1.78 23.74 46.80
C PHE A 599 -2.17 22.25 46.80
N GLY A 600 -1.55 21.48 45.91
CA GLY A 600 -1.88 20.06 45.71
C GLY A 600 -3.14 19.80 44.87
N SER A 601 -3.87 20.83 44.42
CA SER A 601 -4.95 20.66 43.45
C SER A 601 -4.43 20.72 42.01
N GLU A 602 -4.92 19.82 41.17
CA GLU A 602 -4.72 19.86 39.72
C GLU A 602 -5.65 20.91 39.08
N THR A 603 -5.12 21.66 38.11
CA THR A 603 -5.87 22.72 37.45
C THR A 603 -5.38 22.98 36.02
N LEU A 604 -6.31 23.34 35.13
CA LEU A 604 -5.99 23.93 33.82
C LEU A 604 -5.70 25.44 33.92
N SER A 605 -5.83 26.04 35.11
CA SER A 605 -5.35 27.40 35.33
C SER A 605 -3.84 27.46 35.15
N ARG A 606 -3.37 28.40 34.34
CA ARG A 606 -1.94 28.79 34.27
C ARG A 606 -1.59 29.84 35.32
N GLU A 607 -2.54 30.19 36.16
CA GLU A 607 -2.44 31.30 37.10
C GLU A 607 -2.80 30.84 38.52
N TRP A 608 -1.99 31.25 39.48
CA TRP A 608 -2.23 31.02 40.90
C TRP A 608 -2.01 32.29 41.70
N GLU A 609 -2.98 32.63 42.54
CA GLU A 609 -2.91 33.73 43.51
C GLU A 609 -2.34 33.22 44.83
N VAL A 610 -1.07 33.53 45.11
CA VAL A 610 -0.36 33.07 46.32
C VAL A 610 -0.17 34.21 47.31
N GLY A 611 -0.48 33.98 48.58
CA GLY A 611 -0.38 35.00 49.63
C GLY A 611 -0.01 34.44 51.01
N CYS A 612 0.71 35.25 51.79
CA CYS A 612 1.07 34.95 53.18
C CYS A 612 -0.02 35.49 54.12
N VAL A 613 -0.85 34.63 54.73
CA VAL A 613 -2.06 35.06 55.45
C VAL A 613 -1.86 35.35 56.95
N SER A 614 -0.77 34.85 57.55
CA SER A 614 -0.38 35.05 58.95
C SER A 614 1.07 35.54 59.06
N SER A 615 1.49 35.95 60.26
CA SER A 615 2.88 36.37 60.51
C SER A 615 3.88 35.22 60.43
N GLY A 616 5.10 35.57 60.02
CA GLY A 616 6.22 34.65 59.84
C GLY A 616 7.38 35.33 59.10
N GLU A 617 8.61 34.93 59.41
CA GLU A 617 9.77 35.26 58.57
C GLU A 617 10.51 33.97 58.25
N GLY A 618 10.80 33.73 56.97
CA GLY A 618 11.50 32.52 56.56
C GLY A 618 11.40 32.26 55.07
N LEU A 619 11.84 31.07 54.67
CA LEU A 619 11.94 30.64 53.29
C LEU A 619 10.92 29.54 52.98
N PHE A 620 10.32 29.61 51.81
CA PHE A 620 9.46 28.58 51.24
C PHE A 620 9.75 28.43 49.75
N ARG A 621 9.47 27.26 49.20
CA ARG A 621 9.65 26.94 47.80
C ARG A 621 8.31 26.59 47.19
N LEU A 622 8.01 27.16 46.03
CA LEU A 622 6.85 26.78 45.25
C LEU A 622 7.30 25.84 44.13
N GLU A 623 6.64 24.70 44.02
CA GLU A 623 6.89 23.70 42.99
C GLU A 623 5.71 23.67 42.03
N VAL A 624 5.92 23.92 40.74
CA VAL A 624 4.93 23.67 39.68
C VAL A 624 5.33 22.41 38.94
N SER A 625 4.41 21.45 38.81
CA SER A 625 4.68 20.13 38.24
C SER A 625 3.49 19.57 37.45
N TYR A 626 3.76 18.77 36.42
CA TYR A 626 2.78 17.87 35.80
C TYR A 626 2.87 16.48 36.47
N PRO A 627 1.78 15.83 36.92
CA PRO A 627 1.85 14.60 37.73
C PRO A 627 2.56 13.38 37.12
N LEU A 628 2.75 13.33 35.79
CA LEU A 628 3.48 12.25 35.11
C LEU A 628 4.93 12.62 34.73
N GLN A 629 5.38 13.84 35.05
CA GLN A 629 6.68 14.38 34.66
C GLN A 629 7.66 14.37 35.83
N SER A 630 8.96 14.19 35.56
CA SER A 630 9.99 14.10 36.60
C SER A 630 10.65 15.44 36.97
N GLY A 631 10.76 16.38 36.03
CA GLY A 631 11.31 17.70 36.26
C GLY A 631 10.24 18.77 36.55
N SER A 632 10.15 19.22 37.79
CA SER A 632 9.32 20.37 38.20
C SER A 632 10.02 21.72 37.98
N LEU A 633 9.25 22.80 37.91
CA LEU A 633 9.74 24.18 38.02
C LEU A 633 9.67 24.67 39.46
N TYR A 634 10.76 25.27 39.97
CA TYR A 634 10.86 25.74 41.34
C TYR A 634 10.99 27.27 41.43
N ILE A 635 10.34 27.85 42.44
CA ILE A 635 10.45 29.27 42.81
C ILE A 635 10.91 29.33 44.27
N ASP A 636 12.10 29.87 44.52
CA ASP A 636 12.56 30.15 45.89
C ASP A 636 11.99 31.48 46.37
N CYS A 637 11.21 31.41 47.46
CA CYS A 637 10.39 32.49 47.98
C CYS A 637 10.75 32.81 49.44
N ARG A 638 10.52 34.05 49.84
CA ARG A 638 10.73 34.52 51.22
C ARG A 638 9.53 35.29 51.72
N GLN A 639 8.98 34.90 52.86
CA GLN A 639 8.05 35.78 53.58
C GLN A 639 8.86 36.85 54.32
N ILE A 640 8.46 38.11 54.15
CA ILE A 640 9.05 39.25 54.86
C ILE A 640 7.94 40.02 55.60
N ASP A 641 7.88 39.86 56.91
CA ASP A 641 7.16 40.76 57.82
C ASP A 641 8.08 41.96 58.14
N ILE A 642 7.62 43.19 57.86
CA ILE A 642 8.47 44.40 57.92
C ILE A 642 8.08 45.28 59.09
N TRP A 643 9.08 45.81 59.80
CA TRP A 643 8.91 46.59 61.03
C TRP A 643 9.64 47.93 60.93
N TYR A 644 8.95 49.02 61.27
CA TYR A 644 9.46 50.39 61.27
C TYR A 644 9.59 50.90 62.70
N SER A 645 10.62 51.70 62.98
CA SER A 645 10.72 52.42 64.26
C SER A 645 10.43 53.90 64.05
N VAL A 646 9.24 54.34 64.49
CA VAL A 646 8.83 55.75 64.41
C VAL A 646 8.72 56.31 65.82
N ALA A 647 9.53 57.33 66.11
CA ALA A 647 9.64 57.96 67.43
C ALA A 647 9.87 56.97 68.60
N GLY A 648 10.55 55.84 68.34
CA GLY A 648 10.90 54.81 69.34
C GLY A 648 9.87 53.70 69.53
N LYS A 649 8.79 53.65 68.73
CA LYS A 649 7.81 52.55 68.75
C LYS A 649 7.95 51.70 67.48
N SER A 650 7.98 50.38 67.65
CA SER A 650 7.92 49.43 66.54
C SER A 650 6.51 49.40 65.95
N ILE A 651 6.41 49.49 64.62
CA ILE A 651 5.18 49.50 63.84
C ILE A 651 5.33 48.48 62.73
N GLU A 652 4.45 47.49 62.72
CA GLU A 652 4.41 46.43 61.72
C GLU A 652 3.75 46.94 60.42
N LEU A 653 4.23 46.49 59.26
CA LEU A 653 3.50 46.63 58.00
C LEU A 653 2.58 45.43 57.74
N VAL A 654 1.46 45.70 57.10
CA VAL A 654 0.54 44.72 56.50
C VAL A 654 0.36 45.13 55.04
N ASP A 655 0.66 44.25 54.08
CA ASP A 655 0.63 44.55 52.63
C ASP A 655 1.40 45.83 52.24
N GLY A 656 2.57 46.08 52.87
CA GLY A 656 3.35 47.29 52.64
C GLY A 656 2.73 48.58 53.22
N VAL A 657 1.62 48.47 53.96
CA VAL A 657 0.91 49.56 54.64
C VAL A 657 1.11 49.46 56.15
N GLY A 658 1.54 50.54 56.78
CA GLY A 658 1.61 50.67 58.24
C GLY A 658 0.98 51.98 58.68
N SER A 659 0.43 52.05 59.90
CA SER A 659 -0.04 53.33 60.44
C SER A 659 0.42 53.55 61.88
N ALA A 660 0.79 54.79 62.20
CA ALA A 660 1.30 55.17 63.51
C ALA A 660 0.93 56.60 63.88
N ARG A 661 0.75 56.88 65.18
CA ARG A 661 0.53 58.23 65.69
C ARG A 661 1.87 58.88 66.06
N VAL A 662 2.32 59.84 65.26
CA VAL A 662 3.66 60.44 65.37
C VAL A 662 3.64 61.60 66.36
N ARG A 663 3.74 61.29 67.66
CA ARG A 663 3.63 62.25 68.77
C ARG A 663 2.42 63.19 68.57
N ASN A 664 2.65 64.49 68.45
CA ASN A 664 1.62 65.52 68.33
C ASN A 664 1.09 65.68 66.89
N TRP A 665 1.74 65.10 65.88
CA TRP A 665 1.40 65.30 64.46
C TRP A 665 0.24 64.43 63.95
N GLY A 666 -0.33 63.57 64.79
CA GLY A 666 -1.48 62.73 64.44
C GLY A 666 -1.11 61.42 63.74
N GLN A 667 -2.12 60.72 63.23
CA GLN A 667 -1.97 59.41 62.60
C GLN A 667 -1.48 59.55 61.15
N HIS A 668 -0.40 58.84 60.84
CA HIS A 668 0.23 58.80 59.52
C HIS A 668 0.13 57.38 58.96
N ILE A 669 -0.01 57.28 57.64
CA ILE A 669 0.05 56.02 56.89
C ILE A 669 1.34 56.01 56.08
N PHE A 670 2.12 54.94 56.24
CA PHE A 670 3.37 54.67 55.53
C PHE A 670 3.10 53.66 54.42
N LEU A 671 3.53 53.97 53.19
CA LEU A 671 3.36 53.12 52.01
C LEU A 671 4.73 52.84 51.39
N ALA A 672 5.17 51.58 51.48
CA ALA A 672 6.47 51.13 50.99
C ALA A 672 6.35 50.27 49.72
N GLY A 673 7.25 50.50 48.78
CA GLY A 673 7.42 49.71 47.56
C GLY A 673 8.73 48.93 47.61
N PHE A 674 8.79 47.76 46.98
CA PHE A 674 9.92 46.85 47.13
C PHE A 674 10.32 46.19 45.81
N SER A 675 11.62 46.19 45.53
CA SER A 675 12.32 45.18 44.72
C SER A 675 12.90 44.10 45.64
N GLY A 676 13.23 42.92 45.11
CA GLY A 676 13.57 41.73 45.91
C GLY A 676 14.80 41.85 46.83
N SER A 677 15.70 42.79 46.57
CA SER A 677 17.02 42.92 47.22
C SER A 677 17.06 43.81 48.48
N ALA A 678 15.92 44.23 49.03
CA ALA A 678 15.86 45.05 50.24
C ALA A 678 16.14 44.24 51.53
N VAL A 679 17.42 44.14 51.92
CA VAL A 679 17.87 43.34 53.09
C VAL A 679 17.83 44.12 54.42
N GLU A 680 17.74 45.46 54.39
CA GLU A 680 17.76 46.29 55.61
C GLU A 680 16.41 46.27 56.36
N ARG A 681 16.42 45.71 57.58
CA ARG A 681 15.20 45.23 58.28
C ARG A 681 14.45 46.27 59.09
N VAL A 682 15.04 47.44 59.36
CA VAL A 682 14.44 48.49 60.20
C VAL A 682 14.73 49.86 59.60
N ILE A 683 13.69 50.53 59.11
CA ILE A 683 13.76 51.95 58.75
C ILE A 683 13.43 52.78 60.00
N GLN A 684 14.32 53.70 60.33
CA GLN A 684 14.18 54.66 61.42
C GLN A 684 13.66 56.00 60.88
N VAL A 685 12.64 56.54 61.54
CA VAL A 685 12.10 57.88 61.24
C VAL A 685 12.32 58.80 62.45
N LYS A 686 13.16 59.83 62.26
CA LYS A 686 13.58 60.79 63.29
C LYS A 686 13.08 62.20 62.94
N LYS A 687 12.78 63.03 63.94
CA LYS A 687 12.58 64.48 63.73
C LYS A 687 13.95 65.17 63.76
N LEU A 688 14.23 66.01 62.78
CA LEU A 688 15.39 66.91 62.75
C LEU A 688 14.90 68.27 62.25
N ASP A 689 14.88 69.29 63.11
CA ASP A 689 14.66 70.71 62.77
C ASP A 689 13.44 70.98 61.86
N GLY A 690 12.30 70.41 62.24
CA GLY A 690 11.03 70.54 61.51
C GLY A 690 10.89 69.63 60.27
N MET A 691 11.93 68.86 59.96
CA MET A 691 11.92 67.82 58.92
C MET A 691 11.80 66.42 59.55
N MET A 692 11.31 65.45 58.77
CA MET A 692 11.56 64.03 59.05
C MET A 692 12.82 63.58 58.32
N LEU A 693 13.74 62.96 59.05
CA LEU A 693 14.87 62.20 58.49
C LEU A 693 14.48 60.72 58.42
N VAL A 694 14.72 60.10 57.26
CA VAL A 694 14.49 58.67 57.00
C VAL A 694 15.83 57.99 56.72
N GLU A 695 16.13 56.92 57.45
CA GLU A 695 17.35 56.10 57.32
C GLU A 695 17.00 54.61 57.49
N PRO A 696 17.54 53.67 56.68
CA PRO A 696 18.28 53.87 55.42
C PRO A 696 17.34 54.12 54.23
N GLY A 697 17.86 54.74 53.18
CA GLY A 697 17.12 55.14 51.98
C GLY A 697 16.79 54.01 51.00
N LEU A 698 15.81 53.17 51.33
CA LEU A 698 15.15 52.19 50.43
C LEU A 698 13.63 52.49 50.31
N PRO A 699 12.89 51.93 49.32
CA PRO A 699 11.82 52.69 48.63
C PRO A 699 10.51 52.98 49.41
N LEU A 700 10.55 53.97 50.29
CA LEU A 700 9.36 54.66 50.79
C LEU A 700 8.74 55.51 49.67
N VAL A 701 7.66 55.02 49.05
CA VAL A 701 7.05 55.65 47.86
C VAL A 701 6.12 56.80 48.24
N LYS A 702 5.38 56.69 49.36
CA LYS A 702 4.49 57.74 49.88
C LYS A 702 4.38 57.70 51.40
N ILE A 703 4.15 58.85 52.00
CA ILE A 703 3.65 59.01 53.37
C ILE A 703 2.39 59.88 53.30
N VAL A 704 1.31 59.46 53.94
CA VAL A 704 0.03 60.19 53.97
C VAL A 704 -0.27 60.62 55.39
N GLY A 705 -0.34 61.94 55.61
CA GLY A 705 -0.76 62.55 56.87
C GLY A 705 -2.23 63.00 56.85
N PRO A 706 -2.75 63.52 57.96
CA PRO A 706 -4.14 63.98 58.04
C PRO A 706 -4.37 65.26 57.21
N GLY A 707 -4.98 65.11 56.03
CA GLY A 707 -5.56 66.21 55.25
C GLY A 707 -5.27 66.21 53.76
N LYS A 708 -4.06 65.82 53.33
CA LYS A 708 -3.66 65.78 51.91
C LYS A 708 -2.67 64.64 51.61
N ILE A 709 -2.72 64.13 50.37
CA ILE A 709 -1.68 63.25 49.82
C ILE A 709 -0.47 64.12 49.45
N LEU A 710 0.66 63.92 50.12
CA LEU A 710 1.93 64.53 49.72
C LEU A 710 2.64 63.62 48.72
N LYS A 711 2.89 64.13 47.51
CA LYS A 711 3.90 63.57 46.61
C LYS A 711 5.27 64.01 47.11
N LEU A 712 6.20 63.07 47.24
CA LEU A 712 7.60 63.35 47.55
C LEU A 712 8.28 63.88 46.29
N ASP A 713 8.76 65.13 46.32
CA ASP A 713 9.61 65.67 45.26
C ASP A 713 11.07 65.28 45.53
N MET A 714 11.59 64.37 44.70
CA MET A 714 12.97 63.89 44.82
C MET A 714 14.01 64.93 44.41
N SER A 715 13.64 65.96 43.63
CA SER A 715 14.57 67.02 43.22
C SER A 715 14.93 67.98 44.36
N ALA A 716 14.12 68.00 45.43
CA ALA A 716 14.29 68.88 46.59
C ALA A 716 15.07 68.24 47.76
N ASN A 717 15.69 67.06 47.60
CA ASN A 717 16.42 66.41 48.69
C ASN A 717 17.70 67.19 49.07
N ARG A 718 17.77 67.69 50.31
CA ARG A 718 18.97 68.34 50.88
C ARG A 718 20.23 67.46 50.91
N TYR A 719 20.08 66.13 50.84
CA TYR A 719 21.18 65.17 51.01
C TYR A 719 21.48 64.36 49.73
N ALA A 720 21.47 65.03 48.58
CA ALA A 720 21.84 64.44 47.29
C ALA A 720 23.19 63.69 47.36
N GLY A 721 23.23 62.45 46.87
CA GLY A 721 24.40 61.58 46.93
C GLY A 721 24.55 60.73 48.20
N THR A 722 23.55 60.68 49.08
CA THR A 722 23.56 59.80 50.27
C THR A 722 22.25 59.03 50.44
N ASN A 723 22.27 57.92 51.20
CA ASN A 723 21.10 57.11 51.52
C ASN A 723 20.20 57.75 52.61
N ARG A 724 20.05 59.09 52.58
CA ARG A 724 19.29 59.89 53.54
C ARG A 724 18.30 60.78 52.79
N PHE A 725 17.09 60.88 53.35
CA PHE A 725 16.05 61.76 52.84
C PHE A 725 15.52 62.64 53.97
N ALA A 726 15.39 63.94 53.68
CA ALA A 726 14.81 64.91 54.61
C ALA A 726 13.81 65.84 53.89
N PHE A 727 12.60 65.95 54.45
CA PHE A 727 11.50 66.74 53.88
C PHE A 727 10.91 67.67 54.94
N LYS A 728 10.66 68.93 54.59
CA LYS A 728 9.98 69.93 55.43
C LYS A 728 8.50 70.00 55.05
N PHE A 729 7.60 69.97 56.04
CA PHE A 729 6.17 70.20 55.84
C PHE A 729 5.90 71.72 55.77
N ALA A 730 5.04 72.15 54.84
CA ALA A 730 4.74 73.57 54.62
C ALA A 730 3.82 74.18 55.70
N ASP A 731 2.89 73.37 56.24
CA ASP A 731 1.74 73.86 57.02
C ASP A 731 1.98 73.88 58.55
N PHE A 732 3.23 73.72 59.02
CA PHE A 732 3.62 73.85 60.43
C PHE A 732 4.65 74.97 60.61
N ASN A 733 4.18 76.22 60.60
CA ASN A 733 4.90 77.33 61.22
C ASN A 733 4.61 77.33 62.73
N ASP A 734 5.59 76.95 63.53
CA ASP A 734 5.71 77.39 64.92
C ASP A 734 7.20 77.39 65.29
N TYR A 735 7.74 78.59 65.55
CA TYR A 735 9.03 78.77 66.20
C TYR A 735 8.80 78.74 67.71
N ALA A 736 9.55 77.89 68.41
CA ALA A 736 9.73 77.96 69.85
C ALA A 736 11.23 77.88 70.13
N ASP A 737 11.89 79.03 69.97
CA ASP A 737 13.30 79.19 70.33
C ASP A 737 13.38 79.38 71.85
N TYR A 738 14.24 78.62 72.51
CA TYR A 738 14.47 78.70 73.96
C TYR A 738 15.95 78.34 74.21
N THR A 739 16.79 79.36 74.03
CA THR A 739 18.19 79.33 74.42
C THR A 739 18.35 79.62 75.91
N ASP A 740 19.54 79.30 76.42
CA ASP A 740 20.10 79.70 77.71
C ASP A 740 19.50 79.07 78.97
N PHE A 741 20.28 78.64 79.96
CA PHE A 741 21.66 78.11 80.02
C PHE A 741 21.69 77.29 81.34
N ILE A 742 22.58 76.33 81.56
CA ILE A 742 23.89 76.44 82.23
C ILE A 742 24.33 74.95 82.26
N ASP A 743 25.31 74.52 81.47
CA ASP A 743 26.75 74.44 81.83
C ASP A 743 27.01 73.82 83.20
N ILE A 744 28.08 73.03 83.33
CA ILE A 744 29.06 73.00 84.44
C ILE A 744 30.04 71.81 84.18
N LEU A 745 31.27 71.89 84.72
CA LEU A 745 32.56 71.47 84.11
C LEU A 745 33.50 72.65 84.02
N VAL A 746 33.65 73.54 85.01
CA VAL A 746 33.10 73.74 86.39
C VAL A 746 32.99 72.60 87.46
N GLU A 747 32.05 71.62 87.43
CA GLU A 747 32.08 70.29 88.14
C GLU A 747 31.00 69.28 87.58
N ASP A 748 31.40 68.23 86.82
CA ASP A 748 30.68 67.04 86.24
C ASP A 748 29.65 67.12 85.06
#